data_AF-A0A2M9HBF2-F1
#
_entry.id   AF-A0A2M9HBF2-F1
#
_cell.length_a   1.000
_cell.length_b   1.000
_cell.length_c   1.000
_cell.angle_alpha   90.00
_cell.angle_beta   90.00
_cell.angle_gamma   90.00
#
_symmetry.space_group_name_H-M   'P 1'
#
loop_
_entity.id
_entity.type
_entity.pdbx_description
1 polymer ?
#
loop_
_entity_poly.entity_id
_entity_poly.type
_entity_poly.pdbx_seq_one_letter_code
_entity_poly.pdbx_strand_id
1 'polypeptide(L)'
;MGIWKKAIGLTVGAATLAAGMLVPMTASAADATAQPLIHYSFDKALAGKTIANEGSAGDANATLSGDAAVADGRISLTGSQTISVPTTALKDQKNVTVSIWLKNNYGNGNTAAAYIGAAKTGNYPNNGYFLLNPANPSGYVKSVMTTATAATPNGSPWGTEVGPGATNAATSGTKATADLALYTTVINGADGTMSFYLNGKPVGDATYAIPEGGLANYGDLVAYIGRSAYSDPNTKIDVDDYAVYGTALSADAVADLYNTEALEKAVSSIASSVPTSADADFTLPTAAAGATIAWRSDNAAIAVDNTTGKAAVTRPAAAAGDAKVTLTATFTLGGDTRTAAYTVNVPKQLSDADKAQKDAAAIAIESSDDVRSNISLPVTGENGSKITWTVADGGDSAAIGDVTDGRYVTVNVKRPAAGTKAVSVTLKASVVNGTATETKNFTVEIQPMPASEEKDEAYVWAFFTGEGAGAEKISLAASKGNDALDWNTLNGGTPLFTSEYGEKGLRDPFIIRSKDGDRFYMLATDLKIDGRSGGFDSGQRNGSKYIEVWKSDDLVNWSKQSHVKVSSDYAGNTWAPEAYYDTAIGKYVVYWASNMYDTTDNSLSVRTHVTYNQMIYVTTDDFVSFSDPQVWVNVNQGQGKGMIDATIAEENGVYYRFYKDESQMKIREEQSTNLLATIGSATTPGTLPKQTGLAASAQWTLVRDQIGNGQNNQYGGTFSGGEGPSVFPANEGDVNGNKWYLFIDQPGYHGGPNHYIGFKVNNLATGDVTSVKYKSLPTNSDGGKPRHGTVVPVTRAQYQKVLEAYAKNVAVKSVDAMAVSTKVGEDPTGTLPAKAHLTHVDGSEADVDVVWEKISADDYAKTGTFTVKGVAQDDSRMPVEATVTVAGTSIADADVTLEKTEYTADGSEKKPGVTVKLGDKTLVAGADYKVAYANNVKPGTGATVTVAGIGLYEGTKTVTFTIKEAASVGPTPGQNGGGSNSGSEAGNAGANGSGSGSGNATQTGGKTDGSSANAAGSAGSQAGGKQLSKTGVAVGGVAFAVALLAAAGAAAVLRRRRA
;
A
#
# COMPACT_ATOMS: atom_id res chain seq x y z
N MET A 1 -4.37 -48.97 62.85
CA MET A 1 -5.41 -49.97 63.13
C MET A 1 -5.62 -50.81 61.87
N GLY A 2 -5.44 -52.14 61.97
CA GLY A 2 -5.80 -53.24 61.03
C GLY A 2 -5.33 -53.12 59.58
N ILE A 3 -4.24 -53.73 59.08
CA ILE A 3 -3.76 -55.13 58.98
C ILE A 3 -4.66 -56.06 58.12
N TRP A 4 -4.15 -56.48 56.96
CA TRP A 4 -3.88 -57.85 56.45
C TRP A 4 -3.68 -57.78 54.92
N LYS A 5 -2.78 -58.49 54.21
CA LYS A 5 -1.56 -59.29 54.44
C LYS A 5 -0.95 -59.56 53.03
N LYS A 6 0.40 -59.51 52.93
CA LYS A 6 1.40 -60.36 52.18
C LYS A 6 1.06 -60.83 50.73
N ALA A 7 1.99 -60.86 49.76
CA ALA A 7 3.34 -61.43 49.83
C ALA A 7 4.27 -61.00 48.67
N ILE A 8 5.56 -61.15 48.93
CA ILE A 8 6.74 -60.95 48.06
C ILE A 8 6.93 -62.15 47.13
N GLY A 9 7.44 -61.92 45.91
CA GLY A 9 7.97 -62.96 45.03
C GLY A 9 8.79 -62.41 43.87
N LEU A 10 10.12 -62.38 44.03
CA LEU A 10 11.10 -62.15 42.97
C LEU A 10 11.18 -63.43 42.11
N THR A 11 11.13 -63.33 40.77
CA THR A 11 11.57 -64.43 39.89
C THR A 11 12.08 -63.89 38.56
N VAL A 12 13.31 -64.26 38.25
CA VAL A 12 13.97 -64.15 36.95
C VAL A 12 13.18 -65.00 35.93
N GLY A 13 12.83 -64.41 34.78
CA GLY A 13 12.13 -65.10 33.69
C GLY A 13 12.76 -64.75 32.35
N ALA A 14 13.44 -65.73 31.75
CA ALA A 14 14.16 -65.64 30.51
C ALA A 14 13.25 -65.30 29.30
N ALA A 15 13.82 -64.54 28.36
CA ALA A 15 13.31 -64.41 27.01
C ALA A 15 13.14 -65.81 26.39
N THR A 16 11.89 -66.22 26.18
CA THR A 16 11.53 -67.38 25.41
C THR A 16 10.98 -66.90 24.07
N LEU A 17 11.69 -67.22 22.99
CA LEU A 17 11.12 -67.22 21.64
C LEU A 17 9.88 -68.11 21.66
N ALA A 18 8.69 -67.52 21.66
CA ALA A 18 7.48 -68.21 21.30
C ALA A 18 7.35 -68.13 19.77
N ALA A 19 7.90 -69.15 19.10
CA ALA A 19 7.43 -69.54 17.78
C ALA A 19 5.94 -69.88 17.92
N GLY A 20 5.08 -68.92 17.56
CA GLY A 20 3.64 -69.12 17.50
C GLY A 20 3.34 -70.16 16.43
N MET A 21 2.88 -71.32 16.89
CA MET A 21 2.38 -72.41 16.07
C MET A 21 1.38 -71.85 15.04
N LEU A 22 1.74 -72.02 13.76
CA LEU A 22 0.79 -72.07 12.65
C LEU A 22 -0.22 -73.18 12.96
N VAL A 23 -1.36 -72.80 13.52
CA VAL A 23 -2.58 -73.57 13.33
C VAL A 23 -2.94 -73.36 11.86
N PRO A 24 -2.96 -74.39 11.01
CA PRO A 24 -3.56 -74.24 9.70
C PRO A 24 -5.05 -73.97 9.96
N MET A 25 -5.44 -72.70 9.87
CA MET A 25 -6.81 -72.41 9.49
C MET A 25 -6.95 -73.09 8.14
N THR A 26 -7.73 -74.16 8.11
CA THR A 26 -8.30 -74.64 6.86
C THR A 26 -9.01 -73.44 6.27
N ALA A 27 -8.38 -72.80 5.29
CA ALA A 27 -9.06 -71.95 4.35
C ALA A 27 -10.24 -72.78 3.86
N SER A 28 -11.44 -72.43 4.29
CA SER A 28 -12.58 -72.66 3.42
C SER A 28 -12.16 -72.04 2.11
N ALA A 29 -12.06 -72.86 1.05
CA ALA A 29 -11.73 -72.37 -0.27
C ALA A 29 -12.61 -71.15 -0.52
N ALA A 30 -11.99 -69.96 -0.55
CA ALA A 30 -12.64 -68.79 -1.06
C ALA A 30 -13.01 -69.17 -2.49
N ASP A 31 -14.31 -69.21 -2.79
CA ASP A 31 -14.77 -69.36 -4.15
C ASP A 31 -14.00 -68.34 -5.00
N ALA A 32 -13.37 -68.82 -6.07
CA ALA A 32 -12.58 -67.99 -6.95
C ALA A 32 -13.40 -66.74 -7.32
N THR A 33 -12.90 -65.55 -6.97
CA THR A 33 -13.55 -64.29 -7.34
C THR A 33 -13.80 -64.31 -8.84
N ALA A 34 -15.08 -64.22 -9.23
CA ALA A 34 -15.48 -64.35 -10.62
C ALA A 34 -14.77 -63.28 -11.45
N GLN A 35 -13.95 -63.69 -12.42
CA GLN A 35 -13.25 -62.77 -13.31
C GLN A 35 -14.23 -62.12 -14.29
N PRO A 36 -14.13 -60.80 -14.55
CA PRO A 36 -15.01 -60.14 -15.51
C PRO A 36 -14.77 -60.67 -16.94
N LEU A 37 -15.83 -60.71 -17.74
CA LEU A 37 -15.73 -60.93 -19.19
C LEU A 37 -15.19 -59.68 -19.88
N ILE A 38 -15.74 -58.53 -19.50
CA ILE A 38 -15.37 -57.21 -19.99
C ILE A 38 -14.93 -56.37 -18.80
N HIS A 39 -13.76 -55.72 -18.89
CA HIS A 39 -13.24 -54.84 -17.85
C HIS A 39 -12.46 -53.69 -18.47
N TYR A 40 -12.85 -52.46 -18.14
CA TYR A 40 -12.19 -51.23 -18.56
C TYR A 40 -11.86 -50.41 -17.30
N SER A 41 -10.59 -50.45 -16.89
CA SER A 41 -10.06 -49.76 -15.70
C SER A 41 -9.62 -48.32 -15.96
N PHE A 42 -9.41 -47.93 -17.22
CA PHE A 42 -8.86 -46.62 -17.63
C PHE A 42 -7.52 -46.23 -16.98
N ASP A 43 -6.85 -47.14 -16.28
CA ASP A 43 -5.51 -46.96 -15.69
C ASP A 43 -4.41 -46.86 -16.74
N LYS A 44 -4.68 -47.34 -17.96
CA LYS A 44 -3.78 -47.26 -19.11
C LYS A 44 -4.24 -46.20 -20.09
N ALA A 45 -3.27 -45.48 -20.65
CA ALA A 45 -3.52 -44.55 -21.74
C ALA A 45 -4.19 -45.25 -22.93
N LEU A 46 -5.12 -44.55 -23.58
CA LEU A 46 -5.85 -45.06 -24.73
C LEU A 46 -4.94 -45.26 -25.94
N ALA A 47 -5.13 -46.35 -26.67
CA ALA A 47 -4.49 -46.57 -27.97
C ALA A 47 -5.36 -45.94 -29.07
N GLY A 48 -5.18 -44.63 -29.29
CA GLY A 48 -6.04 -43.86 -30.21
C GLY A 48 -7.46 -43.74 -29.68
N LYS A 49 -8.43 -44.39 -30.34
CA LYS A 49 -9.84 -44.46 -29.90
C LYS A 49 -10.22 -45.80 -29.26
N THR A 50 -9.24 -46.68 -29.08
CA THR A 50 -9.45 -48.03 -28.54
C THR A 50 -9.21 -48.02 -27.03
N ILE A 51 -10.18 -48.57 -26.29
CA ILE A 51 -10.08 -48.89 -24.86
C ILE A 51 -9.87 -50.40 -24.76
N ALA A 52 -8.72 -50.80 -24.21
CA ALA A 52 -8.35 -52.21 -24.10
C ALA A 52 -9.25 -52.93 -23.08
N ASN A 53 -9.74 -54.11 -23.44
CA ASN A 53 -10.37 -55.02 -22.49
C ASN A 53 -9.31 -55.68 -21.61
N GLU A 54 -9.51 -55.60 -20.29
CA GLU A 54 -8.68 -56.30 -19.30
C GLU A 54 -9.38 -57.56 -18.76
N GLY A 55 -10.63 -57.80 -19.18
CA GLY A 55 -11.40 -59.00 -18.84
C GLY A 55 -11.01 -60.22 -19.67
N SER A 56 -11.65 -61.34 -19.37
CA SER A 56 -11.35 -62.65 -19.96
C SER A 56 -11.81 -62.84 -21.41
N ALA A 57 -12.70 -61.98 -21.93
CA ALA A 57 -13.19 -62.10 -23.30
C ALA A 57 -12.18 -61.56 -24.33
N GLY A 58 -11.83 -62.40 -25.31
CA GLY A 58 -11.14 -61.97 -26.52
C GLY A 58 -12.01 -61.03 -27.36
N ASP A 59 -11.36 -60.12 -28.11
CA ASP A 59 -12.01 -59.19 -29.05
C ASP A 59 -13.08 -58.26 -28.45
N ALA A 60 -12.98 -57.94 -27.16
CA ALA A 60 -13.93 -57.07 -26.46
C ALA A 60 -13.40 -55.65 -26.20
N ASN A 61 -12.44 -55.16 -27.00
CA ASN A 61 -11.95 -53.78 -26.88
C ASN A 61 -13.06 -52.77 -27.21
N ALA A 62 -13.30 -51.81 -26.33
CA ALA A 62 -14.28 -50.75 -26.55
C ALA A 62 -13.75 -49.65 -27.47
N THR A 63 -14.68 -48.93 -28.10
CA THR A 63 -14.36 -47.81 -29.00
C THR A 63 -14.93 -46.50 -28.45
N LEU A 64 -14.07 -45.51 -28.23
CA LEU A 64 -14.42 -44.15 -27.85
C LEU A 64 -14.84 -43.34 -29.09
N SER A 65 -15.98 -42.67 -28.99
CA SER A 65 -16.42 -41.63 -29.91
C SER A 65 -16.17 -40.25 -29.29
N GLY A 66 -15.57 -39.34 -30.06
CA GLY A 66 -15.09 -38.03 -29.58
C GLY A 66 -13.74 -38.10 -28.86
N ASP A 67 -13.30 -36.97 -28.32
CA ASP A 67 -12.07 -36.83 -27.51
C ASP A 67 -12.44 -36.69 -26.03
N ALA A 68 -11.89 -37.57 -25.17
CA ALA A 68 -12.11 -37.55 -23.73
C ALA A 68 -10.76 -37.47 -23.00
N ALA A 69 -10.73 -36.77 -21.88
CA ALA A 69 -9.56 -36.75 -21.00
C ALA A 69 -9.51 -38.04 -20.17
N VAL A 70 -8.32 -38.64 -20.07
CA VAL A 70 -8.04 -39.72 -19.12
C VAL A 70 -6.99 -39.24 -18.13
N ALA A 71 -7.34 -39.24 -16.84
CA ALA A 71 -6.46 -38.84 -15.75
C ALA A 71 -6.82 -39.62 -14.49
N ASP A 72 -5.80 -40.02 -13.71
CA ASP A 72 -5.97 -40.71 -12.42
C ASP A 72 -6.87 -41.96 -12.50
N GLY A 73 -6.74 -42.76 -13.57
CA GLY A 73 -7.56 -43.96 -13.78
C GLY A 73 -9.01 -43.66 -14.20
N ARG A 74 -9.32 -42.44 -14.65
CA ARG A 74 -10.69 -42.03 -15.00
C ARG A 74 -10.78 -41.45 -16.38
N ILE A 75 -11.81 -41.84 -17.12
CA ILE A 75 -12.22 -41.17 -18.35
C ILE A 75 -13.37 -40.18 -18.09
N SER A 76 -13.21 -38.93 -18.53
CA SER A 76 -14.24 -37.90 -18.38
C SER A 76 -15.08 -37.74 -19.65
N LEU A 77 -16.37 -38.03 -19.54
CA LEU A 77 -17.36 -37.87 -20.61
C LEU A 77 -18.18 -36.60 -20.32
N THR A 78 -18.09 -35.62 -21.20
CA THR A 78 -18.68 -34.27 -21.04
C THR A 78 -20.02 -34.09 -21.75
N GLY A 79 -20.58 -35.18 -22.29
CA GLY A 79 -21.84 -35.21 -23.04
C GLY A 79 -21.67 -35.15 -24.56
N SER A 80 -20.47 -34.93 -25.09
CA SER A 80 -20.17 -35.08 -26.52
C SER A 80 -19.47 -36.41 -26.85
N GLN A 81 -19.01 -37.15 -25.83
CA GLN A 81 -18.32 -38.42 -25.97
C GLN A 81 -19.20 -39.59 -25.56
N THR A 82 -19.01 -40.74 -26.21
CA THR A 82 -19.68 -42.00 -25.86
C THR A 82 -18.75 -43.18 -26.13
N ILE A 83 -18.94 -44.29 -25.44
CA ILE A 83 -18.12 -45.49 -25.62
C ILE A 83 -19.02 -46.62 -26.12
N SER A 84 -18.62 -47.27 -27.20
CA SER A 84 -19.27 -48.48 -27.72
C SER A 84 -18.57 -49.73 -27.20
N VAL A 85 -19.33 -50.63 -26.58
CA VAL A 85 -18.84 -51.86 -25.95
C VAL A 85 -19.22 -53.05 -26.85
N PRO A 86 -18.26 -53.90 -27.28
CA PRO A 86 -18.57 -55.10 -28.05
C PRO A 86 -19.46 -56.08 -27.27
N THR A 87 -20.49 -56.61 -27.92
CA THR A 87 -21.51 -57.45 -27.28
C THR A 87 -21.33 -58.94 -27.54
N THR A 88 -20.33 -59.35 -28.33
CA THR A 88 -20.07 -60.75 -28.67
C THR A 88 -19.96 -61.65 -27.44
N ALA A 89 -19.27 -61.17 -26.38
CA ALA A 89 -19.09 -61.91 -25.13
C ALA A 89 -20.37 -62.00 -24.27
N LEU A 90 -21.35 -61.14 -24.53
CA LEU A 90 -22.64 -61.08 -23.83
C LEU A 90 -23.73 -61.87 -24.56
N LYS A 91 -23.47 -62.26 -25.82
CA LYS A 91 -24.39 -63.05 -26.61
C LYS A 91 -24.67 -64.38 -25.90
N ASP A 92 -25.94 -64.70 -25.75
CA ASP A 92 -26.46 -65.92 -25.08
C ASP A 92 -26.20 -66.01 -23.56
N GLN A 93 -25.57 -64.99 -22.93
CA GLN A 93 -25.39 -64.95 -21.49
C GLN A 93 -26.74 -64.70 -20.80
N LYS A 94 -27.20 -65.69 -20.02
CA LYS A 94 -28.41 -65.56 -19.20
C LYS A 94 -28.14 -64.78 -17.91
N ASN A 95 -26.99 -65.04 -17.29
CA ASN A 95 -26.59 -64.40 -16.04
C ASN A 95 -25.51 -63.37 -16.30
N VAL A 96 -25.74 -62.13 -15.88
CA VAL A 96 -24.82 -61.02 -16.11
C VAL A 96 -24.80 -60.09 -14.91
N THR A 97 -23.63 -59.69 -14.46
CA THR A 97 -23.50 -58.57 -13.51
C THR A 97 -22.80 -57.41 -14.22
N VAL A 98 -23.39 -56.21 -14.19
CA VAL A 98 -22.77 -54.99 -14.70
C VAL A 98 -22.40 -54.11 -13.52
N SER A 99 -21.12 -53.79 -13.38
CA SER A 99 -20.58 -52.92 -12.33
C SER A 99 -19.89 -51.71 -12.95
N ILE A 100 -20.13 -50.52 -12.41
CA ILE A 100 -19.50 -49.29 -12.88
C ILE A 100 -19.22 -48.32 -11.73
N TRP A 101 -17.95 -47.93 -11.57
CA TRP A 101 -17.57 -46.77 -10.76
C TRP A 101 -17.75 -45.50 -11.58
N LEU A 102 -18.67 -44.64 -11.15
CA LEU A 102 -18.90 -43.37 -11.83
C LEU A 102 -19.15 -42.23 -10.86
N LYS A 103 -18.84 -41.02 -11.34
CA LYS A 103 -19.26 -39.75 -10.75
C LYS A 103 -20.29 -39.10 -11.66
N ASN A 104 -21.45 -38.74 -11.12
CA ASN A 104 -22.49 -38.06 -11.88
C ASN A 104 -22.21 -36.56 -12.01
N ASN A 105 -21.80 -36.12 -13.20
CA ASN A 105 -21.56 -34.71 -13.55
C ASN A 105 -22.71 -34.09 -14.37
N TYR A 106 -23.79 -34.86 -14.61
CA TYR A 106 -24.95 -34.40 -15.36
C TYR A 106 -26.00 -33.73 -14.45
N GLY A 107 -26.12 -34.21 -13.21
CA GLY A 107 -27.24 -33.90 -12.32
C GLY A 107 -28.41 -34.85 -12.55
N ASN A 108 -29.64 -34.40 -12.27
CA ASN A 108 -30.84 -35.21 -12.42
C ASN A 108 -31.36 -35.17 -13.86
N GLY A 109 -31.68 -36.32 -14.46
CA GLY A 109 -32.24 -36.34 -15.81
C GLY A 109 -32.53 -37.72 -16.36
N ASN A 110 -32.98 -37.78 -17.61
CA ASN A 110 -33.13 -39.04 -18.35
C ASN A 110 -31.92 -39.23 -19.26
N THR A 111 -30.81 -39.68 -18.67
CA THR A 111 -29.57 -40.00 -19.40
C THR A 111 -29.03 -41.35 -18.95
N ALA A 112 -28.25 -41.99 -19.80
CA ALA A 112 -27.78 -43.35 -19.55
C ALA A 112 -26.28 -43.37 -19.31
N ALA A 113 -25.87 -43.89 -18.15
CA ALA A 113 -24.48 -44.22 -17.90
C ALA A 113 -24.08 -45.53 -18.56
N ALA A 114 -24.94 -46.55 -18.51
CA ALA A 114 -24.74 -47.81 -19.22
C ALA A 114 -26.04 -48.29 -19.87
N TYR A 115 -25.92 -48.88 -21.05
CA TYR A 115 -27.03 -49.46 -21.81
C TYR A 115 -26.58 -50.79 -22.41
N ILE A 116 -27.41 -51.85 -22.28
CA ILE A 116 -27.21 -53.12 -22.98
C ILE A 116 -28.58 -53.61 -23.45
N GLY A 117 -28.78 -53.74 -24.75
CA GLY A 117 -30.09 -54.14 -25.26
C GLY A 117 -30.18 -54.06 -26.76
N ALA A 118 -31.40 -54.10 -27.28
CA ALA A 118 -31.62 -54.00 -28.70
C ALA A 118 -31.18 -52.64 -29.26
N ALA A 119 -30.66 -52.64 -30.48
CA ALA A 119 -30.51 -51.42 -31.25
C ALA A 119 -31.90 -50.79 -31.52
N LYS A 120 -31.95 -49.46 -31.63
CA LYS A 120 -33.18 -48.76 -32.01
C LYS A 120 -33.51 -49.08 -33.47
N THR A 121 -34.70 -49.65 -33.70
CA THR A 121 -35.28 -49.88 -35.03
C THR A 121 -36.54 -49.02 -35.15
N GLY A 122 -36.52 -48.00 -36.02
CA GLY A 122 -37.55 -46.96 -36.04
C GLY A 122 -37.40 -45.98 -34.86
N ASN A 123 -38.47 -45.74 -34.10
CA ASN A 123 -38.47 -44.73 -33.03
C ASN A 123 -37.92 -45.22 -31.68
N TYR A 124 -37.95 -46.53 -31.40
CA TYR A 124 -37.65 -47.10 -30.08
C TYR A 124 -36.93 -48.47 -30.18
N PRO A 125 -36.20 -48.92 -29.13
CA PRO A 125 -35.61 -50.26 -29.05
C PRO A 125 -36.65 -51.31 -28.64
N ASN A 126 -37.53 -51.69 -29.57
CA ASN A 126 -38.75 -52.46 -29.28
C ASN A 126 -38.52 -53.86 -28.66
N ASN A 127 -37.33 -54.45 -28.85
CA ASN A 127 -37.01 -55.80 -28.37
C ASN A 127 -36.49 -55.82 -26.92
N GLY A 128 -36.40 -54.66 -26.26
CA GLY A 128 -36.04 -54.55 -24.85
C GLY A 128 -34.60 -54.17 -24.56
N TYR A 129 -34.34 -53.80 -23.31
CA TYR A 129 -33.04 -53.31 -22.83
C TYR A 129 -32.84 -53.42 -21.32
N PHE A 130 -31.58 -53.42 -20.93
CA PHE A 130 -31.07 -52.98 -19.63
C PHE A 130 -30.57 -51.52 -19.74
N LEU A 131 -30.88 -50.70 -18.74
CA LEU A 131 -30.52 -49.29 -18.66
C LEU A 131 -30.12 -48.90 -17.24
N LEU A 132 -28.93 -48.34 -17.09
CA LEU A 132 -28.48 -47.64 -15.88
C LEU A 132 -28.49 -46.13 -16.11
N ASN A 133 -29.26 -45.43 -15.29
CA ASN A 133 -29.28 -43.98 -15.20
C ASN A 133 -28.78 -43.56 -13.79
N PRO A 134 -27.67 -42.79 -13.69
CA PRO A 134 -27.11 -42.37 -12.40
C PRO A 134 -28.11 -41.65 -11.49
N ALA A 135 -28.95 -40.79 -12.07
CA ALA A 135 -29.95 -40.03 -11.34
C ALA A 135 -31.13 -39.72 -12.26
N ASN A 136 -32.28 -40.35 -12.00
CA ASN A 136 -33.52 -40.03 -12.69
C ASN A 136 -33.93 -38.56 -12.44
N PRO A 137 -34.96 -38.02 -13.14
CA PRO A 137 -35.38 -36.62 -12.97
C PRO A 137 -35.76 -36.24 -11.52
N SER A 138 -36.16 -37.23 -10.70
CA SER A 138 -36.48 -37.07 -9.28
C SER A 138 -35.25 -37.20 -8.36
N GLY A 139 -34.05 -37.39 -8.91
CA GLY A 139 -32.77 -37.50 -8.20
C GLY A 139 -32.51 -38.85 -7.53
N TYR A 140 -33.23 -39.90 -7.91
CA TYR A 140 -33.00 -41.26 -7.41
C TYR A 140 -32.18 -42.05 -8.43
N VAL A 141 -31.32 -42.95 -7.93
CA VAL A 141 -30.61 -43.89 -8.81
C VAL A 141 -31.63 -44.76 -9.55
N LYS A 142 -31.37 -45.05 -10.84
CA LYS A 142 -32.28 -45.85 -11.66
C LYS A 142 -31.51 -46.94 -12.39
N SER A 143 -31.90 -48.18 -12.19
CA SER A 143 -31.39 -49.33 -12.93
C SER A 143 -32.55 -50.25 -13.27
N VAL A 144 -32.78 -50.48 -14.56
CA VAL A 144 -34.00 -51.15 -15.03
C VAL A 144 -33.74 -52.10 -16.18
N MET A 145 -34.58 -53.12 -16.26
CA MET A 145 -34.76 -53.97 -17.44
C MET A 145 -36.20 -53.89 -17.94
N THR A 146 -36.43 -54.11 -19.22
CA THR A 146 -37.78 -54.16 -19.78
C THR A 146 -38.34 -55.57 -19.85
N THR A 147 -39.65 -55.74 -19.67
CA THR A 147 -40.31 -57.04 -19.95
C THR A 147 -40.53 -57.28 -21.46
N ALA A 148 -40.33 -56.28 -22.32
CA ALA A 148 -40.30 -56.45 -23.77
C ALA A 148 -39.13 -57.34 -24.20
N THR A 149 -39.32 -58.20 -25.21
CA THR A 149 -38.31 -59.13 -25.72
C THR A 149 -38.30 -59.17 -27.25
N ALA A 150 -37.30 -59.79 -27.88
CA ALA A 150 -37.30 -60.02 -29.33
C ALA A 150 -38.45 -60.95 -29.78
N ALA A 151 -38.87 -61.88 -28.92
CA ALA A 151 -40.02 -62.74 -29.17
C ALA A 151 -41.37 -62.02 -28.94
N THR A 152 -41.39 -60.97 -28.12
CA THR A 152 -42.57 -60.15 -27.83
C THR A 152 -42.20 -58.66 -27.80
N PRO A 153 -41.98 -58.04 -28.98
CA PRO A 153 -41.58 -56.64 -29.05
C PRO A 153 -42.68 -55.70 -28.56
N ASN A 154 -42.30 -54.57 -27.98
CA ASN A 154 -43.23 -53.55 -27.50
C ASN A 154 -42.88 -52.19 -28.13
N GLY A 155 -43.88 -51.48 -28.68
CA GLY A 155 -43.69 -50.15 -29.29
C GLY A 155 -43.47 -49.01 -28.29
N SER A 156 -43.54 -49.29 -26.99
CA SER A 156 -43.29 -48.36 -25.89
C SER A 156 -42.55 -49.04 -24.74
N PRO A 157 -41.31 -49.52 -24.97
CA PRO A 157 -40.61 -50.41 -24.04
C PRO A 157 -40.29 -49.76 -22.70
N TRP A 158 -40.12 -48.43 -22.62
CA TRP A 158 -39.99 -47.68 -21.36
C TRP A 158 -41.17 -47.90 -20.41
N GLY A 159 -42.34 -48.22 -20.95
CA GLY A 159 -43.54 -48.48 -20.17
C GLY A 159 -43.55 -49.84 -19.48
N THR A 160 -42.57 -50.69 -19.81
CA THR A 160 -42.41 -52.07 -19.32
C THR A 160 -41.18 -52.23 -18.42
N GLU A 161 -40.58 -51.12 -17.99
CA GLU A 161 -39.40 -51.12 -17.11
C GLU A 161 -39.73 -51.71 -15.74
N VAL A 162 -38.84 -52.59 -15.30
CA VAL A 162 -38.82 -53.23 -13.99
C VAL A 162 -37.46 -52.99 -13.36
N GLY A 163 -37.46 -52.61 -12.08
CA GLY A 163 -36.26 -52.23 -11.32
C GLY A 163 -36.45 -50.89 -10.59
N PRO A 164 -35.51 -50.52 -9.71
CA PRO A 164 -35.58 -49.28 -8.96
C PRO A 164 -35.51 -48.05 -9.89
N GLY A 165 -36.37 -47.07 -9.60
CA GLY A 165 -36.48 -45.84 -10.40
C GLY A 165 -37.15 -46.02 -11.77
N ALA A 166 -37.85 -47.14 -12.00
CA ALA A 166 -38.62 -47.39 -13.22
C ALA A 166 -39.64 -46.28 -13.53
N THR A 167 -39.81 -45.97 -14.82
CA THR A 167 -40.60 -44.81 -15.29
C THR A 167 -42.07 -44.88 -14.88
N ASN A 168 -42.62 -46.09 -14.77
CA ASN A 168 -44.04 -46.32 -14.50
C ASN A 168 -44.33 -46.79 -13.05
N ALA A 169 -43.34 -46.71 -12.16
CA ALA A 169 -43.49 -47.04 -10.75
C ALA A 169 -43.27 -45.80 -9.87
N ALA A 170 -43.88 -45.78 -8.68
CA ALA A 170 -43.58 -44.74 -7.70
C ALA A 170 -42.08 -44.74 -7.40
N THR A 171 -41.41 -43.59 -7.56
CA THR A 171 -39.97 -43.51 -7.31
C THR A 171 -39.69 -43.64 -5.82
N SER A 172 -39.08 -44.76 -5.42
CA SER A 172 -38.62 -45.07 -4.07
C SER A 172 -37.19 -45.64 -4.12
N GLY A 173 -36.49 -45.67 -2.98
CA GLY A 173 -35.11 -46.15 -2.88
C GLY A 173 -34.08 -45.05 -2.56
N THR A 174 -32.84 -45.26 -3.01
CA THR A 174 -31.68 -44.42 -2.64
C THR A 174 -31.53 -43.20 -3.56
N LYS A 175 -31.18 -42.04 -3.00
CA LYS A 175 -30.83 -40.85 -3.79
C LYS A 175 -29.47 -41.04 -4.47
N ALA A 176 -29.31 -40.46 -5.65
CA ALA A 176 -28.02 -40.42 -6.32
C ALA A 176 -27.02 -39.58 -5.52
N THR A 177 -25.73 -39.92 -5.62
CA THR A 177 -24.63 -39.15 -5.02
C THR A 177 -23.88 -38.35 -6.09
N ALA A 178 -23.34 -37.21 -5.69
CA ALA A 178 -22.42 -36.41 -6.51
C ALA A 178 -20.96 -36.90 -6.40
N ASP A 179 -20.68 -37.80 -5.46
CA ASP A 179 -19.37 -38.43 -5.29
C ASP A 179 -19.19 -39.60 -6.27
N LEU A 180 -17.94 -40.05 -6.43
CA LEU A 180 -17.64 -41.29 -7.13
C LEU A 180 -18.26 -42.46 -6.35
N ALA A 181 -19.06 -43.30 -7.02
CA ALA A 181 -19.75 -44.42 -6.40
C ALA A 181 -19.82 -45.64 -7.33
N LEU A 182 -19.94 -46.82 -6.73
CA LEU A 182 -20.08 -48.09 -7.45
C LEU A 182 -21.55 -48.44 -7.65
N TYR A 183 -21.94 -48.58 -8.91
CA TYR A 183 -23.29 -48.98 -9.32
C TYR A 183 -23.20 -50.40 -9.86
N THR A 184 -23.90 -51.35 -9.23
CA THR A 184 -23.84 -52.76 -9.62
C THR A 184 -25.25 -53.30 -9.86
N THR A 185 -25.52 -53.75 -11.09
CA THR A 185 -26.77 -54.45 -11.43
C THR A 185 -26.48 -55.92 -11.65
N VAL A 186 -27.16 -56.77 -10.89
CA VAL A 186 -27.10 -58.23 -11.03
C VAL A 186 -28.32 -58.69 -11.79
N ILE A 187 -28.12 -59.32 -12.94
CA ILE A 187 -29.15 -59.91 -13.80
C ILE A 187 -29.01 -61.42 -13.69
N ASN A 188 -29.91 -62.05 -12.95
CA ASN A 188 -30.02 -63.51 -12.86
C ASN A 188 -31.12 -63.97 -13.82
N GLY A 189 -30.79 -64.00 -15.12
CA GLY A 189 -31.74 -64.39 -16.15
C GLY A 189 -32.12 -65.86 -16.09
N ALA A 190 -31.31 -66.74 -15.49
CA ALA A 190 -31.70 -68.14 -15.26
C ALA A 190 -32.92 -68.25 -14.32
N ASP A 191 -32.97 -67.40 -13.29
CA ASP A 191 -34.08 -67.37 -12.32
C ASP A 191 -35.12 -66.29 -12.66
N GLY A 192 -34.95 -65.54 -13.76
CA GLY A 192 -35.86 -64.46 -14.15
C GLY A 192 -35.90 -63.31 -13.14
N THR A 193 -34.77 -62.96 -12.52
CA THR A 193 -34.69 -61.87 -11.53
C THR A 193 -33.55 -60.88 -11.80
N MET A 194 -33.70 -59.65 -11.29
CA MET A 194 -32.62 -58.68 -11.20
C MET A 194 -32.56 -58.03 -9.82
N SER A 195 -31.37 -57.55 -9.45
CA SER A 195 -31.11 -56.77 -8.24
C SER A 195 -30.18 -55.61 -8.58
N PHE A 196 -30.27 -54.52 -7.82
CA PHE A 196 -29.43 -53.35 -8.02
C PHE A 196 -28.85 -52.86 -6.71
N TYR A 197 -27.57 -52.49 -6.75
CA TYR A 197 -26.78 -52.10 -5.59
C TYR A 197 -26.08 -50.78 -5.86
N LEU A 198 -25.99 -49.94 -4.83
CA LEU A 198 -25.18 -48.74 -4.79
C LEU A 198 -24.19 -48.89 -3.63
N ASN A 199 -22.89 -48.80 -3.92
CA ASN A 199 -21.81 -48.97 -2.94
C ASN A 199 -21.96 -50.27 -2.12
N GLY A 200 -22.20 -51.38 -2.82
CA GLY A 200 -22.37 -52.70 -2.20
C GLY A 200 -23.71 -52.93 -1.48
N LYS A 201 -24.58 -51.92 -1.38
CA LYS A 201 -25.86 -52.02 -0.66
C LYS A 201 -27.05 -52.13 -1.60
N PRO A 202 -28.05 -52.99 -1.33
CA PRO A 202 -29.22 -53.14 -2.19
C PRO A 202 -30.05 -51.85 -2.23
N VAL A 203 -30.64 -51.57 -3.39
CA VAL A 203 -31.46 -50.38 -3.66
C VAL A 203 -32.89 -50.77 -4.02
N GLY A 204 -33.85 -50.26 -3.25
CA GLY A 204 -35.26 -50.61 -3.39
C GLY A 204 -35.51 -52.04 -2.90
N ASP A 205 -36.37 -52.78 -3.60
CA ASP A 205 -36.61 -54.20 -3.31
C ASP A 205 -35.36 -55.04 -3.58
N ALA A 206 -35.17 -56.11 -2.81
CA ALA A 206 -33.98 -56.96 -2.93
C ALA A 206 -33.89 -57.68 -4.29
N THR A 207 -35.04 -58.00 -4.90
CA THR A 207 -35.14 -58.66 -6.21
C THR A 207 -36.35 -58.17 -6.97
N TYR A 208 -36.24 -58.05 -8.29
CA TYR A 208 -37.31 -57.68 -9.20
C TYR A 208 -37.46 -58.74 -10.29
N ALA A 209 -38.69 -59.08 -10.67
CA ALA A 209 -38.97 -60.09 -11.69
C ALA A 209 -38.73 -59.54 -13.11
N ILE A 210 -37.93 -60.25 -13.91
CA ILE A 210 -37.63 -59.94 -15.32
C ILE A 210 -37.93 -61.17 -16.18
N PRO A 211 -37.98 -61.05 -17.52
CA PRO A 211 -38.13 -62.23 -18.38
C PRO A 211 -37.01 -63.25 -18.17
N GLU A 212 -37.38 -64.52 -17.97
CA GLU A 212 -36.45 -65.66 -17.92
C GLU A 212 -35.60 -65.69 -19.20
N GLY A 213 -34.28 -65.79 -19.07
CA GLY A 213 -33.30 -65.63 -20.14
C GLY A 213 -32.54 -64.30 -20.09
N GLY A 214 -33.01 -63.30 -19.32
CA GLY A 214 -32.29 -62.04 -19.12
C GLY A 214 -31.98 -61.31 -20.44
N LEU A 215 -30.72 -60.90 -20.64
CA LEU A 215 -30.27 -60.19 -21.84
C LEU A 215 -30.39 -61.04 -23.13
N ALA A 216 -30.34 -62.37 -23.03
CA ALA A 216 -30.48 -63.26 -24.18
C ALA A 216 -31.85 -63.13 -24.88
N ASN A 217 -32.85 -62.55 -24.20
CA ASN A 217 -34.17 -62.29 -24.77
C ASN A 217 -34.22 -61.11 -25.74
N TYR A 218 -33.20 -60.25 -25.80
CA TYR A 218 -33.27 -59.00 -26.56
C TYR A 218 -32.75 -59.10 -28.00
N GLY A 219 -32.31 -60.30 -28.43
CA GLY A 219 -31.81 -60.55 -29.78
C GLY A 219 -30.40 -59.97 -29.98
N ASP A 220 -30.16 -59.34 -31.13
CA ASP A 220 -28.88 -58.69 -31.42
C ASP A 220 -28.66 -57.48 -30.49
N LEU A 221 -27.61 -57.56 -29.68
CA LEU A 221 -27.30 -56.58 -28.65
C LEU A 221 -26.38 -55.46 -29.15
N VAL A 222 -26.66 -54.24 -28.72
CA VAL A 222 -25.69 -53.13 -28.66
C VAL A 222 -25.45 -52.75 -27.20
N ALA A 223 -24.23 -52.30 -26.89
CA ALA A 223 -23.88 -51.85 -25.56
C ALA A 223 -23.10 -50.54 -25.59
N TYR A 224 -23.43 -49.63 -24.68
CA TYR A 224 -22.86 -48.28 -24.61
C TYR A 224 -22.57 -47.85 -23.17
N ILE A 225 -21.50 -47.07 -23.02
CA ILE A 225 -21.26 -46.24 -21.82
C ILE A 225 -21.41 -44.78 -22.25
N GLY A 226 -22.13 -43.99 -21.46
CA GLY A 226 -22.34 -42.56 -21.71
C GLY A 226 -23.59 -42.22 -22.56
N ARG A 227 -24.32 -43.21 -23.07
CA ARG A 227 -25.56 -43.01 -23.86
C ARG A 227 -26.49 -44.22 -23.85
N SER A 228 -27.73 -44.01 -24.30
CA SER A 228 -28.70 -45.08 -24.58
C SER A 228 -28.82 -45.34 -26.09
N ALA A 229 -29.70 -46.27 -26.49
CA ALA A 229 -30.13 -46.40 -27.87
C ALA A 229 -31.23 -45.39 -28.28
N TYR A 230 -31.80 -44.67 -27.30
CA TYR A 230 -32.74 -43.58 -27.58
C TYR A 230 -32.01 -42.35 -28.10
N SER A 231 -32.76 -41.38 -28.63
CA SER A 231 -32.23 -40.10 -29.11
C SER A 231 -32.12 -39.07 -27.98
N ASP A 232 -31.80 -39.54 -26.78
CA ASP A 232 -31.68 -38.72 -25.57
C ASP A 232 -30.30 -38.03 -25.51
N PRO A 233 -30.14 -36.95 -24.72
CA PRO A 233 -28.82 -36.40 -24.47
C PRO A 233 -27.85 -37.44 -23.90
N ASN A 234 -26.60 -37.44 -24.37
CA ASN A 234 -25.55 -38.22 -23.74
C ASN A 234 -25.32 -37.71 -22.31
N THR A 235 -24.94 -38.61 -21.40
CA THR A 235 -24.68 -38.24 -20.01
C THR A 235 -23.32 -37.57 -19.83
N LYS A 236 -23.18 -36.85 -18.71
CA LYS A 236 -21.92 -36.26 -18.24
C LYS A 236 -21.46 -37.06 -17.02
N ILE A 237 -20.41 -37.84 -17.17
CA ILE A 237 -19.92 -38.73 -16.12
C ILE A 237 -18.39 -38.83 -16.18
N ASP A 238 -17.77 -38.99 -15.03
CA ASP A 238 -16.42 -39.56 -14.97
C ASP A 238 -16.58 -41.05 -14.67
N VAL A 239 -15.93 -41.91 -15.46
CA VAL A 239 -15.94 -43.36 -15.28
C VAL A 239 -14.54 -43.80 -14.89
N ASP A 240 -14.46 -44.54 -13.79
CA ASP A 240 -13.20 -45.02 -13.22
C ASP A 240 -13.03 -46.53 -13.48
N ASP A 241 -14.09 -47.31 -13.34
CA ASP A 241 -14.06 -48.74 -13.66
C ASP A 241 -15.39 -49.16 -14.28
N TYR A 242 -15.36 -49.96 -15.34
CA TYR A 242 -16.53 -50.62 -15.91
C TYR A 242 -16.24 -52.11 -16.10
N ALA A 243 -16.98 -52.95 -15.39
CA ALA A 243 -16.83 -54.39 -15.42
C ALA A 243 -18.17 -55.09 -15.73
N VAL A 244 -18.13 -56.13 -16.58
CA VAL A 244 -19.26 -57.01 -16.86
C VAL A 244 -18.86 -58.45 -16.63
N TYR A 245 -19.54 -59.12 -15.72
CA TYR A 245 -19.33 -60.52 -15.35
C TYR A 245 -20.36 -61.40 -16.05
N GLY A 246 -19.94 -62.59 -16.50
CA GLY A 246 -20.83 -63.61 -17.08
C GLY A 246 -21.58 -64.44 -16.04
N THR A 247 -21.68 -63.94 -14.81
CA THR A 247 -22.32 -64.60 -13.67
C THR A 247 -23.18 -63.60 -12.92
N ALA A 248 -24.23 -64.09 -12.26
CA ALA A 248 -25.01 -63.31 -11.32
C ALA A 248 -24.30 -63.36 -9.96
N LEU A 249 -23.72 -62.24 -9.51
CA LEU A 249 -23.02 -62.17 -8.23
C LEU A 249 -24.02 -62.23 -7.07
N SER A 250 -23.65 -62.91 -5.99
CA SER A 250 -24.41 -62.87 -4.73
C SER A 250 -24.33 -61.47 -4.10
N ALA A 251 -25.27 -61.14 -3.22
CA ALA A 251 -25.24 -59.87 -2.49
C ALA A 251 -23.92 -59.68 -1.71
N ASP A 252 -23.41 -60.75 -1.09
CA ASP A 252 -22.13 -60.73 -0.36
C ASP A 252 -20.96 -60.46 -1.31
N ALA A 253 -20.92 -61.10 -2.49
CA ALA A 253 -19.88 -60.86 -3.48
C ALA A 253 -19.91 -59.42 -4.04
N VAL A 254 -21.09 -58.80 -4.17
CA VAL A 254 -21.22 -57.39 -4.56
C VAL A 254 -20.74 -56.44 -3.45
N ALA A 255 -20.98 -56.80 -2.18
CA ALA A 255 -20.45 -56.05 -1.05
C ALA A 255 -18.92 -56.14 -0.95
N ASP A 256 -18.36 -57.34 -1.13
CA ASP A 256 -16.91 -57.59 -1.13
C ASP A 256 -16.20 -56.88 -2.30
N LEU A 257 -16.83 -56.86 -3.48
CA LEU A 257 -16.35 -56.10 -4.64
C LEU A 257 -16.22 -54.61 -4.30
N TYR A 258 -17.28 -54.02 -3.74
CA TYR A 258 -17.25 -52.62 -3.31
C TYR A 258 -16.17 -52.36 -2.26
N ASN A 259 -16.11 -53.18 -1.20
CA ASN A 259 -15.16 -52.97 -0.10
C ASN A 259 -13.71 -53.01 -0.61
N THR A 260 -13.38 -53.96 -1.47
CA THR A 260 -12.04 -54.13 -2.06
C THR A 260 -11.63 -52.91 -2.87
N GLU A 261 -12.47 -52.50 -3.83
CA GLU A 261 -12.17 -51.40 -4.74
C GLU A 261 -12.20 -50.04 -4.02
N ALA A 262 -13.12 -49.84 -3.09
CA ALA A 262 -13.20 -48.63 -2.28
C ALA A 262 -11.97 -48.46 -1.38
N LEU A 263 -11.45 -49.54 -0.79
CA LEU A 263 -10.20 -49.52 -0.02
C LEU A 263 -8.99 -49.16 -0.90
N GLU A 264 -8.93 -49.65 -2.13
CA GLU A 264 -7.88 -49.27 -3.09
C GLU A 264 -7.91 -47.78 -3.43
N LYS A 265 -9.11 -47.26 -3.72
CA LYS A 265 -9.32 -45.84 -4.01
C LYS A 265 -9.05 -44.97 -2.78
N ALA A 266 -9.37 -45.44 -1.58
CA ALA A 266 -9.03 -44.75 -0.34
C ALA A 266 -7.51 -44.58 -0.18
N VAL A 267 -6.75 -45.67 -0.39
CA VAL A 267 -5.28 -45.66 -0.29
C VAL A 267 -4.64 -44.69 -1.29
N SER A 268 -5.08 -44.72 -2.56
CA SER A 268 -4.51 -43.85 -3.60
C SER A 268 -4.84 -42.37 -3.39
N SER A 269 -6.01 -42.06 -2.84
CA SER A 269 -6.50 -40.68 -2.70
C SER A 269 -5.76 -39.82 -1.66
N ILE A 270 -5.10 -40.42 -0.67
CA ILE A 270 -4.57 -39.67 0.48
C ILE A 270 -3.07 -39.37 0.42
N ALA A 271 -2.33 -39.92 -0.55
CA ALA A 271 -0.88 -39.80 -0.60
C ALA A 271 -0.40 -38.33 -0.69
N SER A 272 -1.14 -37.48 -1.41
CA SER A 272 -0.87 -36.05 -1.53
C SER A 272 -1.20 -35.25 -0.27
N SER A 273 -1.98 -35.81 0.65
CA SER A 273 -2.37 -35.16 1.91
C SER A 273 -1.30 -35.29 2.99
N VAL A 274 -0.28 -36.13 2.78
CA VAL A 274 0.82 -36.31 3.73
C VAL A 274 2.06 -35.54 3.25
N PRO A 275 2.56 -34.55 3.99
CA PRO A 275 3.73 -33.79 3.58
C PRO A 275 5.00 -34.65 3.65
N THR A 276 5.96 -34.41 2.77
CA THR A 276 7.27 -35.08 2.80
C THR A 276 8.18 -34.54 3.91
N SER A 277 7.91 -33.34 4.40
CA SER A 277 8.60 -32.70 5.53
C SER A 277 7.65 -31.82 6.31
N ALA A 278 7.77 -31.75 7.64
CA ALA A 278 6.92 -30.94 8.50
C ALA A 278 7.71 -30.33 9.67
N ASP A 279 7.70 -29.00 9.78
CA ASP A 279 8.26 -28.24 10.90
C ASP A 279 7.19 -27.59 11.79
N ALA A 280 5.91 -27.78 11.45
CA ALA A 280 4.73 -27.35 12.17
C ALA A 280 3.60 -28.38 12.07
N ASP A 281 2.57 -28.25 12.92
CA ASP A 281 1.38 -29.10 12.93
C ASP A 281 0.67 -29.12 11.56
N PHE A 282 0.09 -30.27 11.20
CA PHE A 282 -0.72 -30.43 10.00
C PHE A 282 -1.93 -31.34 10.26
N THR A 283 -2.80 -31.49 9.26
CA THR A 283 -4.01 -32.32 9.38
C THR A 283 -3.95 -33.47 8.39
N LEU A 284 -4.34 -34.65 8.85
CA LEU A 284 -4.47 -35.88 8.09
C LEU A 284 -5.95 -36.24 7.91
N PRO A 285 -6.33 -36.85 6.77
CA PRO A 285 -7.71 -37.29 6.56
C PRO A 285 -8.08 -38.44 7.50
N THR A 286 -9.29 -38.43 8.05
CA THR A 286 -9.83 -39.50 8.92
C THR A 286 -10.80 -40.43 8.19
N ALA A 287 -11.12 -40.14 6.92
CA ALA A 287 -11.89 -41.00 6.03
C ALA A 287 -11.57 -40.68 4.56
N ALA A 288 -11.67 -41.68 3.69
CA ALA A 288 -11.58 -41.51 2.23
C ALA A 288 -12.32 -42.64 1.50
N ALA A 289 -12.97 -42.33 0.37
CA ALA A 289 -13.71 -43.29 -0.46
C ALA A 289 -14.67 -44.22 0.33
N GLY A 290 -15.27 -43.72 1.42
CA GLY A 290 -16.16 -44.49 2.30
C GLY A 290 -15.45 -45.28 3.42
N ALA A 291 -14.14 -45.49 3.33
CA ALA A 291 -13.34 -46.13 4.38
C ALA A 291 -12.97 -45.13 5.49
N THR A 292 -12.99 -45.58 6.74
CA THR A 292 -12.42 -44.84 7.87
C THR A 292 -10.91 -45.02 7.92
N ILE A 293 -10.17 -43.98 8.28
CA ILE A 293 -8.71 -44.00 8.34
C ILE A 293 -8.25 -43.80 9.78
N ALA A 294 -7.45 -44.74 10.27
CA ALA A 294 -6.74 -44.62 11.54
C ALA A 294 -5.23 -44.54 11.29
N TRP A 295 -4.59 -43.52 11.83
CA TRP A 295 -3.18 -43.23 11.72
C TRP A 295 -2.40 -43.70 12.95
N ARG A 296 -1.22 -44.24 12.69
CA ARG A 296 -0.21 -44.55 13.68
C ARG A 296 1.12 -43.91 13.29
N SER A 297 1.72 -43.18 14.22
CA SER A 297 3.11 -42.72 14.10
C SER A 297 4.07 -43.73 14.75
N ASP A 298 5.22 -43.96 14.13
CA ASP A 298 6.31 -44.75 14.72
C ASP A 298 7.26 -43.91 15.61
N ASN A 299 7.09 -42.59 15.63
CA ASN A 299 8.01 -41.67 16.29
C ASN A 299 7.24 -40.54 17.00
N ALA A 300 7.66 -40.22 18.24
CA ALA A 300 7.04 -39.17 19.05
C ALA A 300 7.20 -37.75 18.47
N ALA A 301 8.06 -37.56 17.45
CA ALA A 301 8.17 -36.30 16.71
C ALA A 301 6.87 -35.93 15.97
N ILE A 302 5.96 -36.89 15.70
CA ILE A 302 4.59 -36.62 15.25
C ILE A 302 3.61 -37.42 16.09
N ALA A 303 2.70 -36.74 16.78
CA ALA A 303 1.59 -37.35 17.50
C ALA A 303 0.29 -37.09 16.74
N VAL A 304 -0.47 -38.15 16.44
CA VAL A 304 -1.72 -38.03 15.66
C VAL A 304 -2.93 -38.24 16.54
N ASP A 305 -3.85 -37.28 16.53
CA ASP A 305 -5.21 -37.45 17.05
C ASP A 305 -6.12 -37.98 15.93
N ASN A 306 -6.52 -39.24 16.05
CA ASN A 306 -7.38 -39.90 15.08
C ASN A 306 -8.82 -39.38 15.03
N THR A 307 -9.26 -38.61 16.02
CA THR A 307 -10.60 -38.02 16.05
C THR A 307 -10.67 -36.81 15.13
N THR A 308 -9.64 -35.96 15.20
CA THR A 308 -9.58 -34.68 14.47
C THR A 308 -8.71 -34.75 13.22
N GLY A 309 -7.87 -35.77 13.10
CA GLY A 309 -6.82 -35.86 12.08
C GLY A 309 -5.61 -34.99 12.40
N LYS A 310 -5.57 -34.31 13.55
CA LYS A 310 -4.47 -33.40 13.88
C LYS A 310 -3.17 -34.18 14.10
N ALA A 311 -2.15 -33.89 13.30
CA ALA A 311 -0.79 -34.35 13.47
C ALA A 311 0.04 -33.24 14.14
N ALA A 312 0.26 -33.38 15.45
CA ALA A 312 1.07 -32.44 16.23
C ALA A 312 2.56 -32.75 16.06
N VAL A 313 3.34 -31.76 15.64
CA VAL A 313 4.76 -31.91 15.31
C VAL A 313 5.64 -31.40 16.44
N THR A 314 6.55 -32.26 16.94
CA THR A 314 7.58 -31.91 17.91
C THR A 314 8.95 -32.05 17.27
N ARG A 315 9.56 -30.91 16.95
CA ARG A 315 10.90 -30.88 16.34
C ARG A 315 11.98 -31.38 17.32
N PRO A 316 12.89 -32.27 16.89
CA PRO A 316 14.02 -32.70 17.72
C PRO A 316 14.90 -31.54 18.15
N ALA A 317 15.58 -31.68 19.30
CA ALA A 317 16.57 -30.70 19.73
C ALA A 317 17.71 -30.56 18.68
N ALA A 318 18.34 -29.39 18.59
CA ALA A 318 19.36 -29.08 17.58
C ALA A 318 20.54 -30.09 17.53
N ALA A 319 20.84 -30.74 18.66
CA ALA A 319 21.90 -31.74 18.78
C ALA A 319 21.50 -33.16 18.32
N ALA A 320 20.20 -33.46 18.20
CA ALA A 320 19.69 -34.81 17.91
C ALA A 320 19.61 -35.15 16.41
N GLY A 321 19.78 -34.16 15.52
CA GLY A 321 19.58 -34.34 14.08
C GLY A 321 18.10 -34.36 13.69
N ASP A 322 17.82 -34.42 12.38
CA ASP A 322 16.44 -34.52 11.87
C ASP A 322 15.84 -35.88 12.21
N ALA A 323 14.52 -35.92 12.47
CA ALA A 323 13.79 -37.16 12.68
C ALA A 323 13.08 -37.59 11.39
N LYS A 324 13.23 -38.86 11.02
CA LYS A 324 12.38 -39.49 9.99
C LYS A 324 11.24 -40.22 10.69
N VAL A 325 10.01 -39.87 10.32
CA VAL A 325 8.79 -40.42 10.92
C VAL A 325 8.02 -41.19 9.85
N THR A 326 7.61 -42.42 10.17
CA THR A 326 6.72 -43.22 9.33
C THR A 326 5.31 -43.13 9.89
N LEU A 327 4.42 -42.49 9.14
CA LEU A 327 2.99 -42.49 9.40
C LEU A 327 2.35 -43.67 8.67
N THR A 328 1.74 -44.58 9.42
CA THR A 328 0.97 -45.70 8.86
C THR A 328 -0.51 -45.38 8.92
N ALA A 329 -1.18 -45.29 7.78
CA ALA A 329 -2.62 -45.23 7.66
C ALA A 329 -3.19 -46.65 7.61
N THR A 330 -4.23 -46.92 8.40
CA THR A 330 -5.06 -48.12 8.35
C THR A 330 -6.44 -47.73 7.88
N PHE A 331 -6.83 -48.22 6.71
CA PHE A 331 -8.13 -48.00 6.09
C PHE A 331 -9.04 -49.17 6.45
N THR A 332 -10.24 -48.88 6.93
CA THR A 332 -11.22 -49.91 7.33
C THR A 332 -12.55 -49.66 6.64
N LEU A 333 -13.09 -50.69 5.99
CA LEU A 333 -14.40 -50.68 5.35
C LEU A 333 -14.98 -52.10 5.33
N GLY A 334 -16.24 -52.26 5.72
CA GLY A 334 -16.91 -53.57 5.67
C GLY A 334 -16.34 -54.67 6.57
N GLY A 335 -15.39 -54.35 7.45
CA GLY A 335 -14.63 -55.32 8.25
C GLY A 335 -13.25 -55.64 7.68
N ASP A 336 -13.00 -55.29 6.42
CA ASP A 336 -11.70 -55.41 5.77
C ASP A 336 -10.80 -54.23 6.12
N THR A 337 -9.48 -54.49 6.10
CA THR A 337 -8.47 -53.46 6.36
C THR A 337 -7.35 -53.47 5.33
N ARG A 338 -6.88 -52.29 4.94
CA ARG A 338 -5.62 -52.09 4.21
C ARG A 338 -4.73 -51.10 4.94
N THR A 339 -3.41 -51.17 4.70
CA THR A 339 -2.46 -50.22 5.28
C THR A 339 -1.57 -49.58 4.22
N ALA A 340 -1.18 -48.33 4.45
CA ALA A 340 -0.20 -47.60 3.65
C ALA A 340 0.74 -46.82 4.58
N ALA A 341 2.02 -46.70 4.19
CA ALA A 341 3.04 -46.02 4.98
C ALA A 341 3.59 -44.81 4.23
N TYR A 342 3.75 -43.70 4.95
CA TYR A 342 4.23 -42.42 4.43
C TYR A 342 5.38 -41.90 5.30
N THR A 343 6.47 -41.47 4.67
CA THR A 343 7.63 -40.95 5.38
C THR A 343 7.57 -39.43 5.44
N VAL A 344 7.63 -38.86 6.63
CA VAL A 344 7.70 -37.42 6.90
C VAL A 344 9.04 -37.09 7.57
N ASN A 345 9.79 -36.15 7.00
CA ASN A 345 10.99 -35.61 7.64
C ASN A 345 10.61 -34.48 8.61
N VAL A 346 10.98 -34.60 9.88
CA VAL A 346 10.81 -33.53 10.87
C VAL A 346 12.17 -32.91 11.15
N PRO A 347 12.43 -31.68 10.66
CA PRO A 347 13.73 -31.05 10.81
C PRO A 347 13.99 -30.69 12.27
N LYS A 348 15.24 -30.85 12.70
CA LYS A 348 15.68 -30.44 14.03
C LYS A 348 15.44 -28.95 14.28
N GLN A 349 15.32 -28.55 15.53
CA GLN A 349 15.35 -27.15 15.94
C GLN A 349 16.67 -26.50 15.51
N LEU A 350 16.62 -25.21 15.17
CA LEU A 350 17.83 -24.43 14.92
C LEU A 350 18.67 -24.34 16.20
N SER A 351 19.99 -24.41 16.07
CA SER A 351 20.88 -24.12 17.19
C SER A 351 20.82 -22.64 17.53
N ASP A 352 21.18 -22.27 18.76
CA ASP A 352 21.20 -20.87 19.17
C ASP A 352 22.14 -20.01 18.30
N ALA A 353 23.26 -20.58 17.85
CA ALA A 353 24.16 -19.94 16.90
C ALA A 353 23.50 -19.72 15.53
N ASP A 354 22.81 -20.73 14.99
CA ASP A 354 22.09 -20.58 13.71
C ASP A 354 20.97 -19.54 13.81
N LYS A 355 20.27 -19.47 14.95
CA LYS A 355 19.23 -18.46 15.20
C LYS A 355 19.83 -17.06 15.25
N ALA A 356 20.89 -16.85 16.05
CA ALA A 356 21.56 -15.55 16.16
C ALA A 356 22.13 -15.09 14.81
N GLN A 357 22.72 -16.01 14.04
CA GLN A 357 23.24 -15.72 12.71
C GLN A 357 22.12 -15.35 11.72
N LYS A 358 21.03 -16.13 11.69
CA LYS A 358 19.88 -15.83 10.81
C LYS A 358 19.22 -14.50 11.18
N ASP A 359 19.03 -14.24 12.47
CA ASP A 359 18.45 -12.98 12.93
C ASP A 359 19.37 -11.79 12.62
N ALA A 360 20.70 -11.91 12.83
CA ALA A 360 21.66 -10.87 12.45
C ALA A 360 21.70 -10.63 10.93
N ALA A 361 21.59 -11.69 10.14
CA ALA A 361 21.53 -11.60 8.68
C ALA A 361 20.26 -10.88 8.21
N ALA A 362 19.13 -11.13 8.86
CA ALA A 362 17.82 -10.57 8.52
C ALA A 362 17.67 -9.09 8.86
N ILE A 363 18.47 -8.53 9.77
CA ILE A 363 18.42 -7.09 10.08
C ILE A 363 18.81 -6.28 8.84
N ALA A 364 17.89 -5.40 8.44
CA ALA A 364 18.05 -4.37 7.43
C ALA A 364 17.62 -3.01 8.00
N ILE A 365 18.26 -1.93 7.53
CA ILE A 365 17.87 -0.55 7.83
C ILE A 365 17.45 0.08 6.51
N GLU A 366 16.15 0.35 6.35
CA GLU A 366 15.62 0.97 5.15
C GLU A 366 16.15 2.41 5.00
N SER A 367 16.46 2.82 3.76
CA SER A 367 17.00 4.15 3.45
C SER A 367 18.22 4.52 4.28
N SER A 368 19.12 3.55 4.53
CA SER A 368 20.33 3.79 5.32
C SER A 368 21.22 4.88 4.75
N ASP A 369 21.18 5.15 3.45
CA ASP A 369 21.94 6.20 2.76
C ASP A 369 21.26 7.59 2.78
N ASP A 370 20.05 7.70 3.32
CA ASP A 370 19.24 8.92 3.29
C ASP A 370 18.34 9.06 4.53
N VAL A 371 18.98 9.06 5.71
CA VAL A 371 18.31 9.19 7.00
C VAL A 371 18.05 10.67 7.31
N ARG A 372 16.78 11.01 7.50
CA ARG A 372 16.30 12.39 7.76
C ARG A 372 15.43 12.54 9.00
N SER A 373 15.13 11.43 9.67
CA SER A 373 14.31 11.38 10.89
C SER A 373 14.94 10.40 11.87
N ASN A 374 14.34 10.30 13.05
CA ASN A 374 14.58 9.15 13.91
C ASN A 374 14.26 7.86 13.13
N ILE A 375 14.96 6.78 13.46
CA ILE A 375 14.72 5.45 12.88
C ILE A 375 14.41 4.45 13.99
N SER A 376 13.52 3.51 13.73
CA SER A 376 13.16 2.45 14.67
C SER A 376 13.82 1.13 14.27
N LEU A 377 14.56 0.52 15.20
CA LEU A 377 15.33 -0.71 14.94
C LEU A 377 14.83 -1.87 15.82
N PRO A 378 14.78 -3.11 15.30
CA PRO A 378 14.23 -4.24 16.05
C PRO A 378 15.10 -4.59 17.26
N VAL A 379 14.46 -4.93 18.39
CA VAL A 379 15.14 -5.43 19.60
C VAL A 379 14.99 -6.95 19.78
N THR A 380 14.24 -7.60 18.89
CA THR A 380 14.07 -9.05 18.84
C THR A 380 14.10 -9.53 17.39
N GLY A 381 14.82 -10.60 17.10
CA GLY A 381 14.85 -11.25 15.79
C GLY A 381 13.75 -12.30 15.64
N GLU A 382 13.42 -12.66 14.40
CA GLU A 382 12.35 -13.61 14.06
C GLU A 382 12.55 -15.00 14.68
N ASN A 383 13.80 -15.41 14.91
CA ASN A 383 14.16 -16.67 15.56
C ASN A 383 14.34 -16.53 17.09
N GLY A 384 13.87 -15.42 17.66
CA GLY A 384 13.83 -15.17 19.10
C GLY A 384 15.11 -14.61 19.71
N SER A 385 16.09 -14.19 18.89
CA SER A 385 17.31 -13.58 19.41
C SER A 385 17.02 -12.18 19.97
N LYS A 386 17.59 -11.85 21.13
CA LYS A 386 17.57 -10.48 21.66
C LYS A 386 18.58 -9.63 20.91
N ILE A 387 18.16 -8.48 20.41
CA ILE A 387 19.01 -7.52 19.69
C ILE A 387 19.21 -6.29 20.58
N THR A 388 20.47 -5.90 20.79
CA THR A 388 20.82 -4.66 21.48
C THR A 388 21.65 -3.79 20.55
N TRP A 389 21.38 -2.48 20.55
CA TRP A 389 22.01 -1.53 19.65
C TRP A 389 22.94 -0.57 20.40
N THR A 390 24.03 -0.18 19.74
CA THR A 390 24.95 0.88 20.19
C THR A 390 25.39 1.73 19.00
N VAL A 391 25.66 3.02 19.23
CA VAL A 391 26.35 3.87 18.25
C VAL A 391 27.84 3.63 18.38
N ALA A 392 28.44 2.95 17.40
CA ALA A 392 29.86 2.61 17.39
C ALA A 392 30.74 3.77 16.88
N ASP A 393 30.20 4.61 15.99
CA ASP A 393 30.83 5.84 15.50
C ASP A 393 29.77 6.88 15.12
N GLY A 394 30.10 8.18 15.23
CA GLY A 394 29.17 9.28 14.94
C GLY A 394 28.21 9.67 16.07
N GLY A 395 28.59 9.43 17.34
CA GLY A 395 27.75 9.66 18.53
C GLY A 395 27.23 11.09 18.76
N ASP A 396 27.80 12.09 18.08
CA ASP A 396 27.28 13.47 18.12
C ASP A 396 26.03 13.67 17.23
N SER A 397 25.78 12.75 16.29
CA SER A 397 24.68 12.82 15.32
C SER A 397 23.60 11.75 15.56
N ALA A 398 23.85 10.77 16.42
CA ALA A 398 22.88 9.74 16.77
C ALA A 398 23.04 9.26 18.21
N ALA A 399 21.93 8.91 18.86
CA ALA A 399 21.92 8.27 20.17
C ALA A 399 20.84 7.18 20.25
N ILE A 400 21.15 6.08 20.94
CA ILE A 400 20.14 5.03 21.22
C ILE A 400 19.19 5.56 22.29
N GLY A 401 17.91 5.61 21.97
CA GLY A 401 16.82 6.05 22.83
C GLY A 401 16.04 4.90 23.46
N ASP A 402 14.76 5.17 23.70
CA ASP A 402 13.87 4.26 24.40
C ASP A 402 13.37 3.11 23.51
N VAL A 403 12.99 2.02 24.17
CA VAL A 403 12.34 0.87 23.54
C VAL A 403 10.82 1.08 23.55
N THR A 404 10.20 1.05 22.38
CA THR A 404 8.75 1.13 22.18
C THR A 404 8.15 -0.27 22.10
N ASP A 405 7.16 -0.55 22.94
CA ASP A 405 6.38 -1.81 23.04
C ASP A 405 7.22 -3.10 23.13
N GLY A 406 8.49 -3.01 23.54
CA GLY A 406 9.41 -4.16 23.57
C GLY A 406 9.82 -4.69 22.20
N ARG A 407 9.49 -3.99 21.09
CA ARG A 407 9.73 -4.43 19.71
C ARG A 407 10.79 -3.62 18.99
N TYR A 408 10.81 -2.31 19.22
CA TYR A 408 11.73 -1.40 18.53
C TYR A 408 12.46 -0.50 19.51
N VAL A 409 13.72 -0.19 19.22
CA VAL A 409 14.47 0.90 19.87
C VAL A 409 14.54 2.08 18.91
N THR A 410 14.29 3.28 19.42
CA THR A 410 14.44 4.50 18.64
C THR A 410 15.91 4.90 18.59
N VAL A 411 16.45 5.16 17.41
CA VAL A 411 17.70 5.89 17.24
C VAL A 411 17.35 7.35 17.03
N ASN A 412 17.65 8.17 18.03
CA ASN A 412 17.45 9.61 17.99
C ASN A 412 18.48 10.24 17.06
N VAL A 413 18.01 10.86 15.98
CA VAL A 413 18.85 11.46 14.95
C VAL A 413 18.96 12.96 15.17
N LYS A 414 20.18 13.46 15.19
CA LYS A 414 20.51 14.88 15.18
C LYS A 414 21.15 15.22 13.84
N ARG A 415 20.37 15.91 12.99
CA ARG A 415 20.81 16.30 11.65
C ARG A 415 21.87 17.40 11.69
N PRO A 416 22.89 17.36 10.83
CA PRO A 416 23.82 18.46 10.62
C PRO A 416 23.09 19.76 10.19
N ALA A 417 23.73 20.91 10.37
CA ALA A 417 23.13 22.19 9.97
C ALA A 417 22.98 22.30 8.43
N ALA A 418 22.04 23.13 7.98
CA ALA A 418 21.84 23.39 6.56
C ALA A 418 23.14 23.87 5.87
N GLY A 419 23.38 23.40 4.64
CA GLY A 419 24.59 23.70 3.87
C GLY A 419 25.85 22.92 4.27
N THR A 420 25.78 22.06 5.29
CA THR A 420 26.85 21.11 5.62
C THR A 420 26.70 19.79 4.86
N LYS A 421 27.71 18.92 4.91
CA LYS A 421 27.65 17.58 4.30
C LYS A 421 26.88 16.63 5.21
N ALA A 422 26.31 15.58 4.61
CA ALA A 422 25.79 14.44 5.36
C ALA A 422 26.87 13.82 6.26
N VAL A 423 26.43 13.22 7.37
CA VAL A 423 27.31 12.57 8.36
C VAL A 423 27.03 11.08 8.39
N SER A 424 28.10 10.30 8.25
CA SER A 424 28.07 8.85 8.37
C SER A 424 28.10 8.44 9.85
N VAL A 425 27.18 7.57 10.25
CA VAL A 425 27.06 7.01 11.60
C VAL A 425 27.13 5.48 11.51
N THR A 426 27.91 4.85 12.37
CA THR A 426 27.97 3.39 12.46
C THR A 426 27.14 2.88 13.64
N LEU A 427 26.09 2.14 13.35
CA LEU A 427 25.24 1.45 14.32
C LEU A 427 25.68 -0.01 14.43
N LYS A 428 25.86 -0.50 15.66
CA LYS A 428 26.22 -1.90 15.92
C LYS A 428 25.07 -2.63 16.59
N ALA A 429 24.61 -3.70 15.96
CA ALA A 429 23.70 -4.67 16.54
C ALA A 429 24.48 -5.80 17.23
N SER A 430 24.10 -6.14 18.46
CA SER A 430 24.51 -7.33 19.19
C SER A 430 23.31 -8.27 19.30
N VAL A 431 23.36 -9.39 18.59
CA VAL A 431 22.28 -10.36 18.44
C VAL A 431 22.60 -11.60 19.26
N VAL A 432 21.80 -11.84 20.30
CA VAL A 432 22.06 -12.88 21.31
C VAL A 432 20.92 -13.89 21.33
N ASN A 433 21.24 -15.16 21.17
CA ASN A 433 20.32 -16.28 21.37
C ASN A 433 21.00 -17.29 22.30
N GLY A 434 20.37 -17.66 23.43
CA GLY A 434 21.01 -18.50 24.43
C GLY A 434 22.38 -17.98 24.87
N THR A 435 23.44 -18.75 24.59
CA THR A 435 24.84 -18.36 24.83
C THR A 435 25.58 -17.86 23.58
N ALA A 436 24.96 -17.97 22.40
CA ALA A 436 25.55 -17.50 21.14
C ALA A 436 25.35 -15.99 20.99
N THR A 437 26.35 -15.32 20.42
CA THR A 437 26.31 -13.88 20.14
C THR A 437 26.91 -13.61 18.78
N GLU A 438 26.15 -12.90 17.95
CA GLU A 438 26.59 -12.38 16.68
C GLU A 438 26.59 -10.84 16.74
N THR A 439 27.50 -10.20 16.01
CA THR A 439 27.51 -8.73 15.91
C THR A 439 27.59 -8.28 14.47
N LYS A 440 26.81 -7.26 14.12
CA LYS A 440 26.78 -6.68 12.77
C LYS A 440 26.78 -5.16 12.86
N ASN A 441 27.64 -4.53 12.07
CA ASN A 441 27.68 -3.08 11.93
C ASN A 441 26.87 -2.65 10.70
N PHE A 442 26.19 -1.52 10.83
CA PHE A 442 25.43 -0.85 9.79
C PHE A 442 25.90 0.59 9.71
N THR A 443 26.13 1.06 8.49
CA THR A 443 26.43 2.47 8.25
C THR A 443 25.15 3.16 7.81
N VAL A 444 24.83 4.29 8.43
CA VAL A 444 23.73 5.16 8.02
C VAL A 444 24.24 6.57 7.74
N GLU A 445 23.70 7.22 6.71
CA GLU A 445 24.04 8.58 6.29
C GLU A 445 22.92 9.54 6.70
N ILE A 446 23.23 10.40 7.68
CA ILE A 446 22.30 11.40 8.19
C ILE A 446 22.42 12.67 7.34
N GLN A 447 21.34 13.04 6.68
CA GLN A 447 21.31 14.24 5.83
C GLN A 447 21.22 15.53 6.65
N PRO A 448 21.87 16.62 6.18
CA PRO A 448 21.76 17.93 6.83
C PRO A 448 20.31 18.43 6.83
N MET A 449 19.97 19.32 7.76
CA MET A 449 18.70 20.05 7.74
C MET A 449 18.51 20.75 6.39
N PRO A 450 17.27 20.88 5.88
CA PRO A 450 17.02 21.70 4.71
C PRO A 450 17.40 23.16 5.00
N ALA A 451 17.69 23.92 3.93
CA ALA A 451 17.73 25.37 4.03
C ALA A 451 16.38 25.89 4.55
N SER A 452 16.36 27.10 5.11
CA SER A 452 15.10 27.72 5.56
C SER A 452 14.05 27.63 4.47
N GLU A 453 12.90 27.05 4.78
CA GLU A 453 11.84 26.87 3.79
C GLU A 453 11.36 28.23 3.25
N GLU A 454 11.21 28.29 1.93
CA GLU A 454 10.47 29.36 1.29
C GLU A 454 9.01 29.31 1.73
N LYS A 455 8.31 30.45 1.66
CA LYS A 455 6.88 30.48 1.95
C LYS A 455 6.13 29.56 0.98
N ASP A 456 5.10 28.91 1.47
CA ASP A 456 4.18 28.16 0.60
C ASP A 456 3.40 29.15 -0.28
N GLU A 457 3.30 28.83 -1.57
CA GLU A 457 2.69 29.69 -2.60
C GLU A 457 1.64 28.98 -3.45
N ALA A 458 1.42 27.69 -3.20
CA ALA A 458 0.42 26.88 -3.87
C ALA A 458 0.04 25.67 -2.99
N TYR A 459 -0.82 24.80 -3.53
CA TYR A 459 -1.27 23.59 -2.90
C TYR A 459 -1.22 22.42 -3.89
N VAL A 460 -0.98 21.22 -3.37
CA VAL A 460 -1.13 19.95 -4.09
C VAL A 460 -2.22 19.14 -3.40
N TRP A 461 -3.06 18.47 -4.17
CA TRP A 461 -4.19 17.68 -3.68
C TRP A 461 -4.08 16.24 -4.16
N ALA A 462 -3.99 15.29 -3.23
CA ALA A 462 -4.15 13.86 -3.52
C ALA A 462 -5.59 13.43 -3.29
N PHE A 463 -6.18 12.69 -4.23
CA PHE A 463 -7.56 12.22 -4.14
C PHE A 463 -7.79 10.94 -4.93
N PHE A 464 -8.84 10.20 -4.59
CA PHE A 464 -9.47 9.21 -5.48
C PHE A 464 -10.84 9.72 -5.92
N THR A 465 -11.53 8.99 -6.80
CA THR A 465 -12.76 9.50 -7.46
C THR A 465 -14.04 8.75 -7.13
N GLY A 466 -13.99 7.77 -6.22
CA GLY A 466 -15.15 7.03 -5.74
C GLY A 466 -15.16 5.55 -6.17
N GLU A 467 -16.36 5.01 -6.35
CA GLU A 467 -16.60 3.60 -6.69
C GLU A 467 -16.68 3.38 -8.21
N GLY A 468 -16.24 2.20 -8.66
CA GLY A 468 -16.39 1.75 -10.04
C GLY A 468 -15.07 1.39 -10.73
N ALA A 469 -15.17 0.72 -11.88
CA ALA A 469 -14.02 0.22 -12.62
C ALA A 469 -13.05 1.35 -13.00
N GLY A 470 -11.92 1.42 -12.29
CA GLY A 470 -10.86 2.40 -12.51
C GLY A 470 -10.81 3.57 -11.51
N ALA A 471 -11.85 3.77 -10.69
CA ALA A 471 -11.97 4.91 -9.77
C ALA A 471 -11.16 4.76 -8.46
N GLU A 472 -10.87 3.52 -8.05
CA GLU A 472 -10.13 3.17 -6.83
C GLU A 472 -8.60 3.25 -7.06
N LYS A 473 -8.16 4.43 -7.48
CA LYS A 473 -6.78 4.83 -7.80
C LYS A 473 -6.54 6.27 -7.36
N ILE A 474 -5.29 6.64 -7.12
CA ILE A 474 -4.96 7.99 -6.63
C ILE A 474 -4.51 8.89 -7.79
N SER A 475 -5.11 10.07 -7.85
CA SER A 475 -4.72 11.20 -8.70
C SER A 475 -4.12 12.32 -7.85
N LEU A 476 -3.34 13.19 -8.50
CA LEU A 476 -2.92 14.47 -7.93
C LEU A 476 -3.56 15.63 -8.70
N ALA A 477 -3.80 16.75 -8.03
CA ALA A 477 -4.10 18.05 -8.61
C ALA A 477 -3.18 19.12 -8.00
N ALA A 478 -3.08 20.29 -8.63
CA ALA A 478 -2.36 21.42 -8.08
C ALA A 478 -3.19 22.69 -8.20
N SER A 479 -3.15 23.58 -7.21
CA SER A 479 -3.92 24.83 -7.25
C SER A 479 -3.37 25.79 -8.31
N LYS A 480 -4.18 26.72 -8.80
CA LYS A 480 -3.71 27.83 -9.66
C LYS A 480 -3.03 28.89 -8.79
N GLY A 481 -1.76 28.67 -8.48
CA GLY A 481 -1.00 29.49 -7.53
C GLY A 481 -1.60 29.46 -6.13
N ASN A 482 -1.56 30.59 -5.43
CA ASN A 482 -1.96 30.69 -4.03
C ASN A 482 -3.48 30.81 -3.83
N ASP A 483 -4.23 29.84 -4.37
CA ASP A 483 -5.69 29.82 -4.39
C ASP A 483 -6.22 28.41 -4.09
N ALA A 484 -6.60 28.15 -2.85
CA ALA A 484 -7.14 26.84 -2.44
C ALA A 484 -8.47 26.45 -3.10
N LEU A 485 -9.10 27.34 -3.88
CA LEU A 485 -10.41 27.11 -4.51
C LEU A 485 -10.36 27.03 -6.05
N ASP A 486 -9.18 27.09 -6.66
CA ASP A 486 -9.00 27.04 -8.12
C ASP A 486 -7.90 26.04 -8.48
N TRP A 487 -8.21 25.03 -9.30
CA TRP A 487 -7.38 23.83 -9.42
C TRP A 487 -7.09 23.44 -10.87
N ASN A 488 -5.83 23.11 -11.13
CA ASN A 488 -5.36 22.45 -12.34
C ASN A 488 -5.55 20.93 -12.23
N THR A 489 -6.09 20.33 -13.29
CA THR A 489 -6.05 18.87 -13.45
C THR A 489 -4.65 18.46 -13.91
N LEU A 490 -4.00 17.55 -13.18
CA LEU A 490 -2.69 17.01 -13.55
C LEU A 490 -2.81 15.71 -14.34
N ASN A 491 -1.75 15.36 -15.06
CA ASN A 491 -1.56 14.13 -15.82
C ASN A 491 -2.71 13.83 -16.80
N GLY A 492 -3.32 14.88 -17.36
CA GLY A 492 -4.50 14.76 -18.24
C GLY A 492 -5.69 14.06 -17.59
N GLY A 493 -5.79 14.06 -16.27
CA GLY A 493 -6.83 13.36 -15.51
C GLY A 493 -6.62 11.84 -15.38
N THR A 494 -5.43 11.33 -15.73
CA THR A 494 -5.09 9.91 -15.54
C THR A 494 -4.52 9.70 -14.14
N PRO A 495 -5.06 8.75 -13.35
CA PRO A 495 -4.51 8.43 -12.02
C PRO A 495 -3.02 8.07 -12.06
N LEU A 496 -2.28 8.51 -11.04
CA LEU A 496 -0.83 8.35 -10.93
C LEU A 496 -0.42 7.10 -10.15
N PHE A 497 -1.27 6.62 -9.23
CA PHE A 497 -0.94 5.46 -8.40
C PHE A 497 -1.98 4.35 -8.53
N THR A 498 -1.48 3.12 -8.60
CA THR A 498 -2.23 1.87 -8.57
C THR A 498 -1.59 0.93 -7.55
N SER A 499 -2.38 0.05 -6.93
CA SER A 499 -1.84 -0.96 -6.01
C SER A 499 -1.59 -2.29 -6.72
N GLU A 500 -0.41 -2.87 -6.48
CA GLU A 500 -0.09 -4.25 -6.88
C GLU A 500 -0.31 -5.27 -5.77
N TYR A 501 -0.46 -4.79 -4.52
CA TYR A 501 -0.59 -5.57 -3.30
C TYR A 501 -2.03 -5.60 -2.77
N GLY A 502 -2.27 -6.44 -1.78
CA GLY A 502 -3.54 -6.45 -1.05
C GLY A 502 -4.77 -6.67 -1.92
N GLU A 503 -5.79 -5.84 -1.72
CA GLU A 503 -7.03 -5.85 -2.48
C GLU A 503 -6.90 -5.17 -3.85
N LYS A 504 -5.79 -4.47 -4.10
CA LYS A 504 -5.45 -3.80 -5.37
C LYS A 504 -6.35 -2.61 -5.72
N GLY A 505 -6.99 -2.01 -4.72
CA GLY A 505 -7.71 -0.74 -4.83
C GLY A 505 -7.11 0.27 -3.84
N LEU A 506 -7.01 1.54 -4.26
CA LEU A 506 -6.47 2.63 -3.44
C LEU A 506 -7.55 3.66 -3.17
N ARG A 507 -7.76 3.99 -1.90
CA ARG A 507 -8.74 4.98 -1.45
C ARG A 507 -8.13 5.86 -0.36
N ASP A 508 -8.77 7.01 -0.13
CA ASP A 508 -8.49 7.91 0.99
C ASP A 508 -7.00 8.31 1.11
N PRO A 509 -6.35 8.84 0.05
CA PRO A 509 -4.95 9.22 0.11
C PRO A 509 -4.68 10.39 1.07
N PHE A 510 -3.71 10.22 1.95
CA PHE A 510 -3.26 11.24 2.88
C PHE A 510 -1.79 11.59 2.69
N ILE A 511 -1.48 12.87 2.43
CA ILE A 511 -0.09 13.35 2.33
C ILE A 511 0.25 14.20 3.54
N ILE A 512 1.35 13.85 4.21
CA ILE A 512 1.95 14.67 5.27
C ILE A 512 3.38 15.07 4.91
N ARG A 513 3.67 16.36 5.08
CA ARG A 513 5.04 16.88 5.07
C ARG A 513 5.73 16.48 6.38
N SER A 514 6.96 16.02 6.31
CA SER A 514 7.75 15.62 7.47
C SER A 514 7.93 16.80 8.42
N LYS A 515 8.20 16.52 9.70
CA LYS A 515 8.42 17.56 10.73
C LYS A 515 9.50 18.60 10.38
N ASP A 516 10.46 18.23 9.54
CA ASP A 516 11.57 19.10 9.11
C ASP A 516 11.33 19.72 7.73
N GLY A 517 10.22 19.37 7.06
CA GLY A 517 9.76 20.02 5.84
C GLY A 517 10.22 19.39 4.52
N ASP A 518 11.28 18.59 4.53
CA ASP A 518 12.00 18.18 3.32
C ASP A 518 11.68 16.77 2.79
N ARG A 519 10.60 16.16 3.28
CA ARG A 519 10.08 14.88 2.81
C ARG A 519 8.56 14.83 2.94
N PHE A 520 7.90 14.12 2.05
CA PHE A 520 6.47 13.85 2.05
C PHE A 520 6.24 12.34 2.20
N TYR A 521 5.25 11.97 3.01
CA TYR A 521 4.75 10.62 3.13
C TYR A 521 3.31 10.59 2.62
N MET A 522 2.99 9.67 1.72
CA MET A 522 1.62 9.40 1.30
C MET A 522 1.15 8.07 1.89
N LEU A 523 0.01 8.10 2.58
CA LEU A 523 -0.71 6.93 3.08
C LEU A 523 -1.97 6.69 2.25
N ALA A 524 -2.43 5.44 2.14
CA ALA A 524 -3.71 5.14 1.53
C ALA A 524 -4.35 3.87 2.11
N THR A 525 -5.67 3.79 2.01
CA THR A 525 -6.46 2.59 2.28
C THR A 525 -6.23 1.55 1.18
N ASP A 526 -5.88 0.31 1.57
CA ASP A 526 -5.93 -0.87 0.69
C ASP A 526 -7.36 -1.44 0.68
N LEU A 527 -8.17 -1.00 -0.29
CA LEU A 527 -9.56 -1.41 -0.41
C LEU A 527 -10.02 -1.38 -1.86
N LYS A 528 -10.58 -2.51 -2.30
CA LYS A 528 -11.25 -2.62 -3.60
C LYS A 528 -12.69 -3.07 -3.42
N ILE A 529 -13.63 -2.15 -3.65
CA ILE A 529 -15.07 -2.43 -3.59
C ILE A 529 -15.59 -2.90 -4.96
N ASP A 530 -14.99 -2.42 -6.05
CA ASP A 530 -15.39 -2.84 -7.39
C ASP A 530 -15.18 -4.36 -7.58
N GLY A 531 -16.28 -5.07 -7.85
CA GLY A 531 -16.30 -6.54 -8.00
C GLY A 531 -16.28 -7.32 -6.68
N ARG A 532 -16.29 -6.68 -5.50
CA ARG A 532 -16.28 -7.37 -4.21
C ARG A 532 -17.65 -7.96 -3.86
N SER A 533 -17.72 -9.27 -3.65
CA SER A 533 -18.93 -9.93 -3.14
C SER A 533 -19.31 -9.40 -1.76
N GLY A 534 -20.53 -8.90 -1.60
CA GLY A 534 -21.02 -8.25 -0.38
C GLY A 534 -20.61 -6.77 -0.21
N GLY A 535 -19.83 -6.21 -1.15
CA GLY A 535 -19.45 -4.78 -1.15
C GLY A 535 -18.83 -4.30 0.17
N PHE A 536 -19.21 -3.11 0.62
CA PHE A 536 -18.70 -2.51 1.86
C PHE A 536 -19.02 -3.34 3.12
N ASP A 537 -20.11 -4.12 3.14
CA ASP A 537 -20.43 -4.98 4.29
C ASP A 537 -19.37 -6.07 4.50
N SER A 538 -18.98 -6.78 3.44
CA SER A 538 -17.88 -7.74 3.55
C SER A 538 -16.55 -7.03 3.77
N GLY A 539 -16.32 -5.89 3.13
CA GLY A 539 -15.13 -5.05 3.33
C GLY A 539 -14.87 -4.68 4.79
N GLN A 540 -15.92 -4.48 5.60
CA GLN A 540 -15.79 -4.17 7.04
C GLN A 540 -15.61 -5.40 7.93
N ARG A 541 -15.87 -6.61 7.43
CA ARG A 541 -15.81 -7.85 8.22
C ARG A 541 -14.52 -8.62 7.96
N ASN A 542 -14.07 -8.63 6.71
CA ASN A 542 -12.90 -9.39 6.25
C ASN A 542 -12.06 -8.63 5.21
N GLY A 543 -12.00 -7.30 5.29
CA GLY A 543 -11.15 -6.47 4.46
C GLY A 543 -9.68 -6.48 4.87
N SER A 544 -8.90 -5.66 4.18
CA SER A 544 -7.46 -5.49 4.45
C SER A 544 -7.18 -4.98 5.86
N LYS A 545 -6.06 -5.45 6.41
CA LYS A 545 -5.47 -5.01 7.70
C LYS A 545 -4.25 -4.11 7.50
N TYR A 546 -4.01 -3.71 6.25
CA TYR A 546 -2.79 -3.05 5.80
C TYR A 546 -3.08 -1.62 5.36
N ILE A 547 -2.04 -0.80 5.39
CA ILE A 547 -2.00 0.52 4.74
C ILE A 547 -0.93 0.50 3.66
N GLU A 548 -1.09 1.37 2.68
CA GLU A 548 -0.10 1.60 1.64
C GLU A 548 0.69 2.87 1.93
N VAL A 549 2.00 2.82 1.74
CA VAL A 549 2.91 3.95 2.04
C VAL A 549 3.84 4.25 0.86
N TRP A 550 3.99 5.53 0.54
CA TRP A 550 5.01 6.06 -0.37
C TRP A 550 5.75 7.24 0.26
N LYS A 551 7.01 7.45 -0.17
CA LYS A 551 7.88 8.53 0.29
C LYS A 551 8.33 9.36 -0.92
N SER A 552 8.38 10.69 -0.81
CA SER A 552 8.94 11.56 -1.85
C SER A 552 9.58 12.80 -1.24
N ASP A 553 10.67 13.28 -1.83
CA ASP A 553 11.31 14.55 -1.43
C ASP A 553 10.83 15.74 -2.28
N ASP A 554 10.05 15.49 -3.33
CA ASP A 554 9.66 16.51 -4.32
C ASP A 554 8.24 16.35 -4.89
N LEU A 555 7.43 15.45 -4.33
CA LEU A 555 6.06 15.10 -4.76
C LEU A 555 5.96 14.50 -6.17
N VAL A 556 7.08 14.21 -6.81
CA VAL A 556 7.15 13.65 -8.17
C VAL A 556 7.81 12.28 -8.17
N ASN A 557 8.98 12.19 -7.54
CA ASN A 557 9.75 10.96 -7.41
C ASN A 557 9.33 10.24 -6.14
N TRP A 558 8.44 9.28 -6.29
CA TRP A 558 7.92 8.47 -5.19
C TRP A 558 8.70 7.16 -5.06
N SER A 559 8.87 6.69 -3.82
CA SER A 559 9.39 5.36 -3.52
C SER A 559 8.54 4.27 -4.15
N LYS A 560 9.00 3.02 -4.10
CA LYS A 560 8.11 1.89 -4.31
C LYS A 560 7.01 1.87 -3.25
N GLN A 561 5.88 1.28 -3.60
CA GLN A 561 4.76 1.03 -2.69
C GLN A 561 5.20 0.09 -1.56
N SER A 562 4.94 0.49 -0.32
CA SER A 562 5.08 -0.36 0.86
C SER A 562 3.72 -0.77 1.39
N HIS A 563 3.46 -2.08 1.43
CA HIS A 563 2.21 -2.68 1.94
C HIS A 563 2.40 -3.16 3.38
N VAL A 564 1.91 -2.41 4.36
CA VAL A 564 2.28 -2.57 5.78
C VAL A 564 1.10 -2.95 6.65
N LYS A 565 1.18 -4.08 7.37
CA LYS A 565 0.16 -4.50 8.33
C LYS A 565 0.27 -3.64 9.59
N VAL A 566 -0.76 -2.87 9.88
CA VAL A 566 -0.82 -2.02 11.10
C VAL A 566 -1.96 -2.42 12.04
N SER A 567 -2.97 -3.12 11.54
CA SER A 567 -4.09 -3.61 12.34
C SER A 567 -3.85 -4.99 12.95
N SER A 568 -4.47 -5.22 14.11
CA SER A 568 -4.49 -6.53 14.76
C SER A 568 -5.31 -7.56 13.98
N ASP A 569 -5.14 -8.84 14.31
CA ASP A 569 -5.90 -9.89 13.61
C ASP A 569 -7.41 -9.92 13.91
N TYR A 570 -7.81 -9.23 14.98
CA TYR A 570 -9.19 -9.02 15.38
C TYR A 570 -9.89 -7.91 14.57
N ALA A 571 -9.14 -7.11 13.80
CA ALA A 571 -9.73 -6.09 12.94
C ALA A 571 -10.45 -6.72 11.73
N GLY A 572 -11.52 -6.08 11.30
CA GLY A 572 -12.22 -6.37 10.04
C GLY A 572 -11.79 -5.50 8.87
N ASN A 573 -11.21 -4.32 9.13
CA ASN A 573 -10.76 -3.35 8.13
C ASN A 573 -9.72 -2.37 8.71
N THR A 574 -8.96 -1.69 7.85
CA THR A 574 -8.05 -0.57 8.17
C THR A 574 -8.32 0.56 7.18
N TRP A 575 -9.21 1.51 7.52
CA TRP A 575 -9.73 2.49 6.55
C TRP A 575 -9.40 3.93 6.90
N ALA A 576 -9.14 4.73 5.87
CA ALA A 576 -8.79 6.15 5.92
C ALA A 576 -7.62 6.46 6.86
N PRO A 577 -6.41 5.95 6.57
CA PRO A 577 -5.25 6.25 7.39
C PRO A 577 -4.76 7.68 7.18
N GLU A 578 -4.74 8.47 8.25
CA GLU A 578 -4.06 9.77 8.31
C GLU A 578 -2.96 9.73 9.36
N ALA A 579 -2.10 10.76 9.38
CA ALA A 579 -1.04 10.89 10.37
C ALA A 579 -0.87 12.32 10.86
N TYR A 580 -0.33 12.47 12.06
CA TYR A 580 0.07 13.76 12.60
C TYR A 580 1.37 13.64 13.39
N TYR A 581 2.27 14.61 13.32
CA TYR A 581 3.49 14.59 14.12
C TYR A 581 3.24 15.20 15.51
N ASP A 582 3.33 14.39 16.55
CA ASP A 582 3.18 14.82 17.94
C ASP A 582 4.55 15.19 18.51
N THR A 583 4.76 16.47 18.75
CA THR A 583 6.03 17.02 19.28
C THR A 583 6.28 16.63 20.74
N ALA A 584 5.25 16.30 21.52
CA ALA A 584 5.39 15.94 22.93
C ALA A 584 6.02 14.55 23.10
N ILE A 585 5.72 13.63 22.19
CA ILE A 585 6.32 12.29 22.17
C ILE A 585 7.40 12.12 21.08
N GLY A 586 7.55 13.09 20.18
CA GLY A 586 8.55 13.08 19.11
C GLY A 586 8.32 12.01 18.05
N LYS A 587 7.07 11.66 17.76
CA LYS A 587 6.68 10.60 16.82
C LYS A 587 5.49 11.00 15.96
N TYR A 588 5.36 10.36 14.80
CA TYR A 588 4.12 10.41 14.03
C TYR A 588 3.09 9.48 14.67
N VAL A 589 1.87 9.98 14.83
CA VAL A 589 0.68 9.24 15.24
C VAL A 589 -0.10 8.95 13.97
N VAL A 590 -0.18 7.69 13.55
CA VAL A 590 -0.95 7.24 12.38
C VAL A 590 -2.25 6.64 12.87
N TYR A 591 -3.39 7.08 12.37
CA TYR A 591 -4.71 6.70 12.87
C TYR A 591 -5.70 6.41 11.74
N TRP A 592 -6.65 5.50 12.00
CA TRP A 592 -7.60 4.98 11.02
C TRP A 592 -8.84 4.38 11.71
N ALA A 593 -9.84 3.98 10.93
CA ALA A 593 -11.06 3.33 11.40
C ALA A 593 -11.04 1.79 11.20
N SER A 594 -11.47 1.05 12.21
CA SER A 594 -11.58 -0.42 12.18
C SER A 594 -12.81 -0.93 12.91
N ASN A 595 -13.53 -1.88 12.29
CA ASN A 595 -14.43 -2.79 13.00
C ASN A 595 -13.61 -3.82 13.77
N MET A 596 -13.89 -3.98 15.06
CA MET A 596 -13.18 -4.93 15.93
C MET A 596 -14.06 -6.13 16.28
N TYR A 597 -13.49 -7.34 16.27
CA TYR A 597 -14.15 -8.61 16.57
C TYR A 597 -13.50 -9.31 17.77
N ASP A 598 -14.21 -10.25 18.39
CA ASP A 598 -13.72 -11.08 19.50
C ASP A 598 -12.99 -12.36 19.03
N THR A 599 -12.85 -12.53 17.72
CA THR A 599 -12.23 -13.68 17.08
C THR A 599 -11.27 -13.26 15.97
N THR A 600 -10.19 -14.03 15.82
CA THR A 600 -9.23 -13.90 14.70
C THR A 600 -9.69 -14.64 13.45
N ASP A 601 -10.71 -15.49 13.54
CA ASP A 601 -11.35 -16.11 12.37
C ASP A 601 -12.07 -15.02 11.56
N ASN A 602 -11.57 -14.77 10.34
CA ASN A 602 -12.08 -13.73 9.44
C ASN A 602 -13.07 -14.26 8.39
N SER A 603 -13.53 -15.51 8.52
CA SER A 603 -14.56 -16.06 7.63
C SER A 603 -15.90 -15.34 7.83
N LEU A 604 -16.60 -15.08 6.72
CA LEU A 604 -17.91 -14.42 6.76
C LEU A 604 -19.01 -15.30 7.41
N SER A 605 -18.74 -16.61 7.55
CA SER A 605 -19.59 -17.54 8.31
C SER A 605 -19.48 -17.33 9.83
N VAL A 606 -18.34 -16.84 10.33
CA VAL A 606 -18.12 -16.54 11.75
C VAL A 606 -18.41 -15.07 12.03
N ARG A 607 -17.87 -14.15 11.22
CA ARG A 607 -18.15 -12.71 11.28
C ARG A 607 -19.45 -12.41 10.54
N THR A 608 -20.57 -12.78 11.15
CA THR A 608 -21.91 -12.75 10.52
C THR A 608 -22.48 -11.35 10.34
N HIS A 609 -21.97 -10.36 11.05
CA HIS A 609 -22.44 -8.98 10.99
C HIS A 609 -21.31 -7.99 11.25
N VAL A 610 -21.45 -6.77 10.72
CA VAL A 610 -20.57 -5.64 11.02
C VAL A 610 -20.75 -5.23 12.48
N THR A 611 -19.66 -4.95 13.21
CA THR A 611 -19.71 -4.46 14.59
C THR A 611 -19.97 -2.96 14.62
N TYR A 612 -18.93 -2.14 14.70
CA TYR A 612 -18.94 -0.69 14.49
C TYR A 612 -17.48 -0.20 14.39
N ASN A 613 -17.23 0.87 13.65
CA ASN A 613 -15.89 1.43 13.52
C ASN A 613 -15.41 2.08 14.83
N GLN A 614 -14.23 1.68 15.29
CA GLN A 614 -13.44 2.35 16.31
C GLN A 614 -12.29 3.09 15.63
N MET A 615 -11.91 4.25 16.17
CA MET A 615 -10.67 4.90 15.74
C MET A 615 -9.49 4.27 16.49
N ILE A 616 -8.51 3.79 15.74
CA ILE A 616 -7.30 3.12 16.20
C ILE A 616 -6.09 3.96 15.79
N TYR A 617 -5.01 3.92 16.56
CA TYR A 617 -3.75 4.56 16.19
C TYR A 617 -2.53 3.69 16.48
N VAL A 618 -1.44 3.98 15.79
CA VAL A 618 -0.07 3.53 16.09
C VAL A 618 0.86 4.74 16.11
N THR A 619 2.07 4.55 16.61
CA THR A 619 3.16 5.52 16.51
C THR A 619 4.28 4.99 15.63
N THR A 620 4.97 5.88 14.92
CA THR A 620 6.12 5.56 14.08
C THR A 620 7.13 6.71 14.06
N ASP A 621 8.41 6.38 13.89
CA ASP A 621 9.48 7.36 13.66
C ASP A 621 9.70 7.63 12.16
N ASP A 622 9.42 6.63 11.31
CA ASP A 622 9.98 6.53 9.95
C ASP A 622 9.01 5.99 8.88
N PHE A 623 7.77 5.66 9.26
CA PHE A 623 6.77 4.99 8.41
C PHE A 623 7.24 3.63 7.85
N VAL A 624 8.16 2.97 8.55
CA VAL A 624 8.61 1.59 8.27
C VAL A 624 8.24 0.69 9.44
N SER A 625 8.55 1.14 10.65
CA SER A 625 8.26 0.43 11.89
C SER A 625 7.12 1.10 12.65
N PHE A 626 6.16 0.31 13.11
CA PHE A 626 4.95 0.81 13.77
C PHE A 626 4.74 0.15 15.14
N SER A 627 4.31 0.95 16.11
CA SER A 627 3.91 0.50 17.46
C SER A 627 2.69 -0.44 17.42
N ASP A 628 2.33 -1.05 18.55
CA ASP A 628 1.14 -1.90 18.58
C ASP A 628 -0.10 -1.01 18.50
N PRO A 629 -1.16 -1.41 17.77
CA PRO A 629 -2.35 -0.60 17.60
C PRO A 629 -3.05 -0.37 18.94
N GLN A 630 -3.33 0.90 19.25
CA GLN A 630 -4.03 1.35 20.43
C GLN A 630 -5.38 1.96 20.06
N VAL A 631 -6.38 1.79 20.93
CA VAL A 631 -7.69 2.42 20.73
C VAL A 631 -7.59 3.91 21.03
N TRP A 632 -8.05 4.74 20.08
CA TRP A 632 -8.18 6.20 20.26
C TRP A 632 -9.62 6.59 20.60
N VAL A 633 -10.59 6.10 19.84
CA VAL A 633 -12.02 6.36 20.05
C VAL A 633 -12.80 5.05 19.91
N ASN A 634 -13.26 4.52 21.04
CA ASN A 634 -14.22 3.42 21.08
C ASN A 634 -15.55 3.95 21.61
N VAL A 635 -16.47 4.24 20.70
CA VAL A 635 -17.84 4.63 21.04
C VAL A 635 -18.81 3.82 20.19
N ASN A 636 -19.71 3.11 20.85
CA ASN A 636 -20.77 2.32 20.21
C ASN A 636 -22.06 3.15 20.13
N GLN A 637 -22.49 3.52 18.92
CA GLN A 637 -23.77 4.19 18.67
C GLN A 637 -24.83 3.25 18.06
N GLY A 638 -24.58 1.94 18.12
CA GLY A 638 -25.40 0.89 17.51
C GLY A 638 -24.61 0.06 16.48
N GLN A 639 -25.26 -0.98 15.98
CA GLN A 639 -24.67 -1.87 14.97
C GLN A 639 -24.36 -1.10 13.68
N GLY A 640 -23.11 -1.20 13.22
CA GLY A 640 -22.56 -0.47 12.08
C GLY A 640 -22.48 1.05 12.29
N LYS A 641 -22.54 1.54 13.55
CA LYS A 641 -22.59 2.97 13.86
C LYS A 641 -21.45 3.33 14.81
N GLY A 642 -20.29 3.60 14.22
CA GLY A 642 -19.08 4.00 14.92
C GLY A 642 -18.61 5.40 14.53
N MET A 643 -17.29 5.56 14.54
CA MET A 643 -16.58 6.78 14.16
C MET A 643 -15.60 6.45 13.03
N ILE A 644 -15.52 7.31 12.02
CA ILE A 644 -14.67 7.08 10.83
C ILE A 644 -14.19 8.40 10.23
N ASP A 645 -13.19 8.32 9.34
CA ASP A 645 -12.63 9.42 8.55
C ASP A 645 -12.19 10.61 9.41
N ALA A 646 -11.18 10.40 10.25
CA ALA A 646 -10.67 11.48 11.08
C ALA A 646 -9.59 12.28 10.34
N THR A 647 -9.55 13.58 10.61
CA THR A 647 -8.45 14.47 10.25
C THR A 647 -8.13 15.44 11.39
N ILE A 648 -6.89 15.91 11.47
CA ILE A 648 -6.36 16.73 12.57
C ILE A 648 -5.84 18.08 12.07
N ALA A 649 -6.20 19.14 12.78
CA ALA A 649 -5.53 20.44 12.75
C ALA A 649 -4.95 20.77 14.13
N GLU A 650 -3.93 21.62 14.19
CA GLU A 650 -3.40 22.16 15.43
C GLU A 650 -3.25 23.67 15.31
N GLU A 651 -3.67 24.39 16.34
CA GLU A 651 -3.46 25.84 16.43
C GLU A 651 -3.21 26.22 17.89
N ASN A 652 -2.06 26.84 18.17
CA ASN A 652 -1.67 27.38 19.48
C ASN A 652 -1.65 26.33 20.61
N GLY A 653 -1.15 25.12 20.35
CA GLY A 653 -1.06 24.00 21.29
C GLY A 653 -2.38 23.27 21.53
N VAL A 654 -3.40 23.52 20.69
CA VAL A 654 -4.70 22.85 20.75
C VAL A 654 -4.92 22.07 19.47
N TYR A 655 -5.14 20.76 19.62
CA TYR A 655 -5.55 19.88 18.54
C TYR A 655 -7.05 19.96 18.33
N TYR A 656 -7.45 20.04 17.07
CA TYR A 656 -8.82 19.95 16.60
C TYR A 656 -8.93 18.70 15.73
N ARG A 657 -9.94 17.88 15.98
CA ARG A 657 -10.24 16.71 15.15
C ARG A 657 -11.60 16.83 14.51
N PHE A 658 -11.68 16.50 13.23
CA PHE A 658 -12.91 16.41 12.47
C PHE A 658 -13.09 14.98 12.03
N TYR A 659 -14.28 14.41 12.25
CA TYR A 659 -14.55 13.02 11.90
C TYR A 659 -16.04 12.77 11.80
N LYS A 660 -16.42 11.67 11.13
CA LYS A 660 -17.82 11.31 10.89
C LYS A 660 -18.38 10.47 12.04
N ASP A 661 -19.55 10.87 12.53
CA ASP A 661 -20.41 10.03 13.37
C ASP A 661 -21.37 9.26 12.46
N GLU A 662 -21.18 7.95 12.32
CA GLU A 662 -21.98 7.09 11.45
C GLU A 662 -23.44 6.93 11.93
N SER A 663 -23.75 7.28 13.17
CA SER A 663 -25.14 7.24 13.66
C SER A 663 -26.01 8.35 13.08
N GLN A 664 -25.39 9.47 12.71
CA GLN A 664 -26.03 10.64 12.10
C GLN A 664 -25.60 10.86 10.65
N MET A 665 -24.50 10.24 10.22
CA MET A 665 -23.81 10.45 8.95
C MET A 665 -23.36 11.90 8.74
N LYS A 666 -22.83 12.51 9.80
CA LYS A 666 -22.42 13.93 9.82
C LYS A 666 -21.07 14.11 10.51
N ILE A 667 -20.39 15.20 10.13
CA ILE A 667 -19.10 15.57 10.69
C ILE A 667 -19.28 16.28 12.03
N ARG A 668 -18.45 15.93 13.00
CA ARG A 668 -18.31 16.58 14.31
C ARG A 668 -16.89 17.10 14.49
N GLU A 669 -16.73 18.16 15.27
CA GLU A 669 -15.43 18.73 15.64
C GLU A 669 -15.25 18.73 17.15
N GLU A 670 -14.07 18.29 17.57
CA GLU A 670 -13.66 18.25 18.96
C GLU A 670 -12.27 18.85 19.14
N GLN A 671 -11.97 19.34 20.34
CA GLN A 671 -10.68 19.92 20.69
C GLN A 671 -10.05 19.29 21.93
N SER A 672 -8.72 19.22 21.97
CA SER A 672 -7.91 18.71 23.09
C SER A 672 -6.50 19.32 23.08
N THR A 673 -5.88 19.46 24.25
CA THR A 673 -4.44 19.78 24.39
C THR A 673 -3.56 18.51 24.41
N ASN A 674 -4.16 17.34 24.23
CA ASN A 674 -3.48 16.05 24.17
C ASN A 674 -4.07 15.23 23.01
N LEU A 675 -3.29 15.07 21.94
CA LEU A 675 -3.68 14.32 20.75
C LEU A 675 -4.08 12.87 21.09
N LEU A 676 -3.37 12.24 22.01
CA LEU A 676 -3.56 10.82 22.38
C LEU A 676 -4.60 10.60 23.47
N ALA A 677 -5.36 11.63 23.88
CA ALA A 677 -6.47 11.43 24.80
C ALA A 677 -7.50 10.45 24.20
N THR A 678 -7.87 9.42 24.96
CA THR A 678 -8.79 8.39 24.47
C THR A 678 -10.24 8.67 24.87
N ILE A 679 -11.20 8.18 24.08
CA ILE A 679 -12.60 8.05 24.49
C ILE A 679 -12.93 6.56 24.56
N GLY A 680 -13.23 6.07 25.77
CA GLY A 680 -13.38 4.64 26.03
C GLY A 680 -12.04 3.92 26.20
N SER A 681 -12.10 2.59 26.22
CA SER A 681 -10.94 1.70 26.32
C SER A 681 -11.04 0.57 25.29
N ALA A 682 -10.01 -0.27 25.19
CA ALA A 682 -10.01 -1.44 24.32
C ALA A 682 -11.17 -2.43 24.58
N THR A 683 -11.68 -2.47 25.82
CA THR A 683 -12.71 -3.43 26.23
C THR A 683 -14.04 -2.78 26.62
N THR A 684 -14.06 -1.45 26.83
CA THR A 684 -15.25 -0.73 27.30
C THR A 684 -15.50 0.52 26.45
N PRO A 685 -16.62 0.59 25.72
CA PRO A 685 -16.98 1.79 24.97
C PRO A 685 -17.19 3.00 25.89
N GLY A 686 -16.76 4.17 25.42
CA GLY A 686 -16.99 5.46 26.06
C GLY A 686 -18.27 6.14 25.60
N THR A 687 -18.38 7.44 25.85
CA THR A 687 -19.49 8.30 25.40
C THR A 687 -18.92 9.55 24.76
N LEU A 688 -19.49 9.99 23.63
CA LEU A 688 -19.08 11.22 22.97
C LEU A 688 -19.28 12.45 23.89
N PRO A 689 -18.34 13.41 23.86
CA PRO A 689 -18.54 14.76 24.36
C PRO A 689 -19.78 15.40 23.73
N LYS A 690 -20.62 16.02 24.57
CA LYS A 690 -21.87 16.69 24.14
C LYS A 690 -21.93 18.17 24.47
N GLN A 691 -21.09 18.64 25.39
CA GLN A 691 -21.13 20.02 25.87
C GLN A 691 -20.20 20.88 25.01
N THR A 692 -20.78 21.92 24.40
CA THR A 692 -20.06 22.95 23.64
C THR A 692 -19.62 24.11 24.52
N GLY A 693 -18.69 24.95 24.03
CA GLY A 693 -18.25 26.18 24.70
C GLY A 693 -17.33 25.95 25.90
N LEU A 694 -16.81 24.72 26.05
CA LEU A 694 -15.77 24.42 27.02
C LEU A 694 -14.41 24.89 26.48
N ALA A 695 -13.53 25.31 27.39
CA ALA A 695 -12.13 25.55 27.04
C ALA A 695 -11.42 24.23 26.70
N ALA A 696 -10.40 24.29 25.84
CA ALA A 696 -9.56 23.13 25.55
C ALA A 696 -8.94 22.56 26.85
N SER A 697 -8.87 21.24 26.92
CA SER A 697 -8.34 20.50 28.06
C SER A 697 -7.56 19.29 27.59
N ALA A 698 -6.92 18.54 28.50
CA ALA A 698 -6.25 17.29 28.16
C ALA A 698 -7.22 16.14 27.79
N GLN A 699 -8.54 16.38 27.80
CA GLN A 699 -9.57 15.48 27.29
C GLN A 699 -10.28 16.14 26.10
N TRP A 700 -10.77 15.31 25.19
CA TRP A 700 -11.58 15.79 24.06
C TRP A 700 -12.88 16.44 24.54
N THR A 701 -13.14 17.64 24.05
CA THR A 701 -14.39 18.40 24.29
C THR A 701 -15.03 18.77 22.96
N LEU A 702 -16.37 18.82 22.93
CA LEU A 702 -17.10 19.15 21.71
C LEU A 702 -16.94 20.64 21.40
N VAL A 703 -16.49 20.96 20.18
CA VAL A 703 -16.54 22.32 19.64
C VAL A 703 -17.90 22.52 18.98
N ARG A 704 -18.20 21.67 17.99
CA ARG A 704 -19.47 21.69 17.27
C ARG A 704 -19.84 20.32 16.73
N ASP A 705 -21.12 20.02 16.79
CA ASP A 705 -21.72 18.86 16.14
C ASP A 705 -22.36 19.25 14.80
N GLN A 706 -22.46 18.30 13.87
CA GLN A 706 -23.12 18.45 12.56
C GLN A 706 -22.60 19.64 11.73
N ILE A 707 -21.28 19.72 11.58
CA ILE A 707 -20.62 20.81 10.84
C ILE A 707 -21.15 20.92 9.42
N GLY A 708 -21.40 22.17 8.99
CA GLY A 708 -21.87 22.52 7.64
C GLY A 708 -23.33 22.15 7.34
N ASN A 709 -23.99 21.35 8.19
CA ASN A 709 -25.34 20.84 7.93
C ASN A 709 -26.36 21.95 7.70
N GLY A 710 -27.16 21.83 6.63
CA GLY A 710 -28.20 22.77 6.24
C GLY A 710 -27.72 23.92 5.35
N GLN A 711 -26.42 24.05 5.10
CA GLN A 711 -25.89 25.07 4.18
C GLN A 711 -26.13 24.67 2.71
N ASN A 712 -26.10 25.65 1.81
CA ASN A 712 -26.11 25.39 0.37
C ASN A 712 -24.82 24.64 -0.01
N ASN A 713 -24.90 23.52 -0.72
CA ASN A 713 -23.70 22.79 -1.14
C ASN A 713 -22.98 23.42 -2.35
N GLN A 714 -23.47 24.54 -2.88
CA GLN A 714 -22.96 25.30 -4.03
C GLN A 714 -23.15 24.63 -5.40
N TYR A 715 -23.84 23.49 -5.44
CA TYR A 715 -24.11 22.68 -6.63
C TYR A 715 -25.60 22.33 -6.81
N GLY A 716 -26.48 23.22 -6.34
CA GLY A 716 -27.93 23.10 -6.53
C GLY A 716 -28.67 22.27 -5.47
N GLY A 717 -28.01 21.95 -4.35
CA GLY A 717 -28.60 21.22 -3.24
C GLY A 717 -28.21 21.77 -1.87
N THR A 718 -28.52 20.98 -0.84
CA THR A 718 -28.18 21.26 0.55
C THR A 718 -27.10 20.29 1.02
N PHE A 719 -26.14 20.77 1.80
CA PHE A 719 -25.22 19.92 2.51
C PHE A 719 -25.93 19.33 3.74
N SER A 720 -26.31 18.05 3.67
CA SER A 720 -27.10 17.36 4.71
C SER A 720 -26.33 16.30 5.50
N GLY A 721 -25.06 16.07 5.14
CA GLY A 721 -24.20 15.02 5.67
C GLY A 721 -23.02 14.81 4.73
N GLY A 722 -21.98 14.15 5.21
CA GLY A 722 -20.75 13.96 4.46
C GLY A 722 -19.77 13.05 5.19
N GLU A 723 -18.65 12.79 4.55
CA GLU A 723 -17.58 11.92 5.02
C GLU A 723 -16.22 12.45 4.55
N GLY A 724 -15.13 11.76 4.93
CA GLY A 724 -13.78 12.14 4.51
C GLY A 724 -13.40 13.60 4.71
N PRO A 725 -13.60 14.23 5.88
CA PRO A 725 -13.18 15.61 6.08
C PRO A 725 -11.67 15.76 5.87
N SER A 726 -11.25 16.82 5.18
CA SER A 726 -9.85 17.20 5.00
C SER A 726 -9.67 18.65 5.46
N VAL A 727 -8.93 18.86 6.54
CA VAL A 727 -8.65 20.19 7.11
C VAL A 727 -7.21 20.60 6.82
N PHE A 728 -7.01 21.83 6.38
CA PHE A 728 -5.66 22.34 6.09
C PHE A 728 -5.58 23.87 6.26
N PRO A 729 -4.41 24.40 6.65
CA PRO A 729 -4.22 25.84 6.80
C PRO A 729 -4.18 26.50 5.42
N ALA A 730 -4.69 27.72 5.34
CA ALA A 730 -4.46 28.58 4.19
C ALA A 730 -3.03 29.13 4.25
N ASN A 731 -2.36 29.17 3.11
CA ASN A 731 -1.08 29.83 2.94
C ASN A 731 -1.19 31.32 3.27
N GLU A 732 -0.08 31.91 3.72
CA GLU A 732 0.02 33.37 3.84
C GLU A 732 -0.22 34.01 2.46
N GLY A 733 -1.14 34.97 2.39
CA GLY A 733 -1.50 35.63 1.13
C GLY A 733 -2.38 34.81 0.20
N ASP A 734 -3.03 33.72 0.66
CA ASP A 734 -4.07 33.03 -0.13
C ASP A 734 -5.12 34.05 -0.60
N VAL A 735 -5.44 34.02 -1.89
CA VAL A 735 -6.26 35.05 -2.54
C VAL A 735 -7.68 35.16 -2.00
N ASN A 736 -8.16 34.16 -1.27
CA ASN A 736 -9.50 34.16 -0.69
C ASN A 736 -9.50 34.62 0.79
N GLY A 737 -8.34 34.83 1.42
CA GLY A 737 -8.18 35.50 2.71
C GLY A 737 -8.71 34.73 3.94
N ASN A 738 -8.86 33.42 3.85
CA ASN A 738 -9.29 32.57 4.96
C ASN A 738 -8.08 32.09 5.77
N LYS A 739 -8.30 31.62 7.02
CA LYS A 739 -7.21 31.01 7.80
C LYS A 739 -7.06 29.52 7.55
N TRP A 740 -8.19 28.85 7.36
CA TRP A 740 -8.28 27.40 7.23
C TRP A 740 -9.35 27.06 6.19
N TYR A 741 -9.19 25.89 5.58
CA TYR A 741 -10.20 25.25 4.75
C TYR A 741 -10.57 23.90 5.35
N LEU A 742 -11.83 23.53 5.20
CA LEU A 742 -12.35 22.20 5.52
C LEU A 742 -13.11 21.70 4.30
N PHE A 743 -12.60 20.67 3.64
CA PHE A 743 -13.29 20.02 2.54
C PHE A 743 -13.98 18.78 3.06
N ILE A 744 -15.27 18.58 2.75
CA ILE A 744 -16.02 17.40 3.19
C ILE A 744 -16.64 16.70 1.98
N ASP A 745 -16.38 15.42 1.80
CA ASP A 745 -16.92 14.62 0.70
C ASP A 745 -18.43 14.49 0.89
N GLN A 746 -19.21 14.88 -0.12
CA GLN A 746 -20.66 14.68 -0.14
C GLN A 746 -21.04 13.64 -1.21
N PRO A 747 -21.03 12.34 -0.85
CA PRO A 747 -21.48 11.26 -1.71
C PRO A 747 -22.93 11.41 -2.20
N GLY A 748 -23.27 10.72 -3.29
CA GLY A 748 -24.63 10.72 -3.84
C GLY A 748 -25.70 10.22 -2.84
N TYR A 749 -25.38 9.27 -1.96
CA TYR A 749 -26.28 8.80 -0.90
C TYR A 749 -26.46 9.79 0.26
N HIS A 750 -25.70 10.88 0.27
CA HIS A 750 -25.93 12.07 1.11
C HIS A 750 -26.61 13.21 0.34
N GLY A 751 -27.18 12.92 -0.83
CA GLY A 751 -27.82 13.90 -1.71
C GLY A 751 -26.81 14.88 -2.33
N GLY A 752 -25.52 14.52 -2.33
CA GLY A 752 -24.45 15.35 -2.83
C GLY A 752 -24.09 15.13 -4.29
N PRO A 753 -23.18 15.95 -4.82
CA PRO A 753 -22.70 15.86 -6.20
C PRO A 753 -21.62 14.80 -6.43
N ASN A 754 -21.34 13.94 -5.43
CA ASN A 754 -20.32 12.89 -5.46
C ASN A 754 -18.88 13.43 -5.59
N HIS A 755 -18.59 14.49 -4.85
CA HIS A 755 -17.26 15.06 -4.68
C HIS A 755 -17.22 15.95 -3.44
N TYR A 756 -16.04 16.45 -3.11
CA TYR A 756 -15.81 17.40 -2.04
C TYR A 756 -16.65 18.68 -2.15
N ILE A 757 -17.17 19.12 -1.00
CA ILE A 757 -17.77 20.44 -0.78
C ILE A 757 -16.77 21.26 0.05
N GLY A 758 -16.42 22.44 -0.44
CA GLY A 758 -15.48 23.33 0.23
C GLY A 758 -16.15 24.15 1.33
N PHE A 759 -15.47 24.30 2.47
CA PHE A 759 -15.82 25.23 3.52
C PHE A 759 -14.62 26.09 3.90
N LYS A 760 -14.87 27.37 4.18
CA LYS A 760 -13.90 28.26 4.83
C LYS A 760 -14.07 28.23 6.34
N VAL A 761 -12.95 28.28 7.05
CA VAL A 761 -12.89 28.30 8.51
C VAL A 761 -11.96 29.42 8.96
N ASN A 762 -12.48 30.34 9.76
CA ASN A 762 -11.71 31.49 10.25
C ASN A 762 -11.19 31.30 11.69
N ASN A 763 -11.82 30.40 12.45
CA ASN A 763 -11.45 30.09 13.83
C ASN A 763 -11.91 28.67 14.17
N LEU A 764 -10.96 27.75 14.30
CA LEU A 764 -11.23 26.35 14.66
C LEU A 764 -11.99 26.25 15.99
N ALA A 765 -11.69 27.09 16.99
CA ALA A 765 -12.34 27.04 18.30
C ALA A 765 -13.87 27.33 18.30
N THR A 766 -14.45 27.74 17.19
CA THR A 766 -15.89 28.04 17.07
C THR A 766 -16.69 26.97 16.35
N GLY A 767 -16.03 26.15 15.52
CA GLY A 767 -16.66 25.31 14.51
C GLY A 767 -17.55 26.04 13.51
N ASP A 768 -17.43 27.37 13.41
CA ASP A 768 -18.13 28.16 12.38
C ASP A 768 -17.47 27.95 11.02
N VAL A 769 -18.23 27.28 10.14
CA VAL A 769 -17.84 27.03 8.76
C VAL A 769 -18.82 27.70 7.81
N THR A 770 -18.36 28.12 6.64
CA THR A 770 -19.22 28.63 5.56
C THR A 770 -18.90 27.90 4.27
N SER A 771 -19.90 27.33 3.60
CA SER A 771 -19.71 26.66 2.32
C SER A 771 -19.25 27.64 1.24
N VAL A 772 -18.30 27.20 0.43
CA VAL A 772 -17.69 27.97 -0.65
C VAL A 772 -17.65 27.16 -1.93
N LYS A 773 -17.80 27.84 -3.06
CA LYS A 773 -17.77 27.22 -4.37
C LYS A 773 -16.34 27.22 -4.92
N TYR A 774 -15.92 26.10 -5.49
CA TYR A 774 -14.69 26.04 -6.27
C TYR A 774 -14.84 26.87 -7.56
N LYS A 775 -13.79 27.61 -7.93
CA LYS A 775 -13.70 28.31 -9.22
C LYS A 775 -13.53 27.29 -10.34
N SER A 776 -12.67 26.30 -10.12
CA SER A 776 -12.53 25.10 -10.93
C SER A 776 -12.23 23.88 -10.05
N LEU A 777 -12.75 22.72 -10.44
CA LEU A 777 -12.49 21.44 -9.79
C LEU A 777 -11.68 20.56 -10.74
N PRO A 778 -10.65 19.84 -10.26
CA PRO A 778 -9.94 18.90 -11.09
C PRO A 778 -10.87 17.73 -11.43
N THR A 779 -10.71 17.17 -12.63
CA THR A 779 -11.58 16.09 -13.13
C THR A 779 -10.72 15.05 -13.85
N ASN A 780 -10.83 13.79 -13.44
CA ASN A 780 -10.18 12.68 -14.11
C ASN A 780 -10.76 12.46 -15.52
N SER A 781 -10.02 11.75 -16.36
CA SER A 781 -10.39 11.49 -17.76
C SER A 781 -11.67 10.66 -17.92
N ASP A 782 -12.10 9.95 -16.87
CA ASP A 782 -13.37 9.24 -16.76
C ASP A 782 -14.53 10.11 -16.24
N GLY A 783 -14.28 11.39 -15.94
CA GLY A 783 -15.25 12.31 -15.36
C GLY A 783 -15.31 12.30 -13.82
N GLY A 784 -14.53 11.45 -13.17
CA GLY A 784 -14.40 11.39 -11.72
C GLY A 784 -13.84 12.69 -11.13
N LYS A 785 -14.35 13.10 -9.97
CA LYS A 785 -13.92 14.33 -9.27
C LYS A 785 -13.38 13.98 -7.87
N PRO A 786 -12.61 14.87 -7.22
CA PRO A 786 -12.05 14.59 -5.91
C PRO A 786 -13.08 14.17 -4.87
N ARG A 787 -12.89 12.96 -4.35
CA ARG A 787 -13.47 12.45 -3.11
C ARG A 787 -12.35 12.30 -2.07
N HIS A 788 -12.63 11.67 -0.93
CA HIS A 788 -11.75 11.61 0.26
C HIS A 788 -10.25 11.63 -0.10
N GLY A 789 -9.52 12.61 0.40
CA GLY A 789 -8.10 12.81 0.15
C GLY A 789 -7.54 14.00 0.92
N THR A 790 -6.35 14.47 0.57
CA THR A 790 -5.63 15.50 1.34
C THR A 790 -5.04 16.60 0.48
N VAL A 791 -5.18 17.83 0.95
CA VAL A 791 -4.54 19.02 0.39
C VAL A 791 -3.33 19.41 1.23
N VAL A 792 -2.18 19.60 0.60
CA VAL A 792 -0.93 19.99 1.25
C VAL A 792 -0.41 21.32 0.65
N PRO A 793 -0.11 22.33 1.49
CA PRO A 793 0.67 23.50 1.10
C PRO A 793 2.02 23.13 0.48
N VAL A 794 2.46 23.85 -0.53
CA VAL A 794 3.76 23.65 -1.19
C VAL A 794 4.44 24.97 -1.55
N THR A 795 5.78 24.96 -1.56
CA THR A 795 6.59 26.09 -2.02
C THR A 795 6.49 26.26 -3.53
N ARG A 796 6.90 27.44 -4.04
CA ARG A 796 6.96 27.68 -5.48
C ARG A 796 7.81 26.66 -6.22
N ALA A 797 8.98 26.32 -5.68
CA ALA A 797 9.89 25.35 -6.27
C ALA A 797 9.29 23.93 -6.34
N GLN A 798 8.60 23.49 -5.28
CA GLN A 798 7.90 22.21 -5.24
C GLN A 798 6.73 22.18 -6.25
N TYR A 799 5.92 23.23 -6.26
CA TYR A 799 4.81 23.39 -7.20
C TYR A 799 5.28 23.33 -8.66
N GLN A 800 6.36 24.04 -9.00
CA GLN A 800 6.93 24.03 -10.35
C GLN A 800 7.37 22.61 -10.77
N LYS A 801 8.04 21.84 -9.89
CA LYS A 801 8.42 20.46 -10.19
C LYS A 801 7.20 19.57 -10.48
N VAL A 802 6.13 19.72 -9.69
CA VAL A 802 4.87 18.99 -9.90
C VAL A 802 4.25 19.34 -11.26
N LEU A 803 4.23 20.62 -11.64
CA LEU A 803 3.75 21.04 -12.95
C LEU A 803 4.63 20.50 -14.08
N GLU A 804 5.97 20.57 -13.96
CA GLU A 804 6.90 20.05 -14.97
C GLU A 804 6.71 18.56 -15.24
N ALA A 805 6.42 17.80 -14.18
CA ALA A 805 6.17 16.37 -14.27
C ALA A 805 4.80 16.04 -14.88
N TYR A 806 3.75 16.73 -14.45
CA TYR A 806 2.37 16.28 -14.69
C TYR A 806 1.49 17.25 -15.49
N ALA A 807 1.93 18.48 -15.76
CA ALA A 807 1.17 19.49 -16.50
C ALA A 807 2.10 20.41 -17.32
N LYS A 808 2.84 19.84 -18.27
CA LYS A 808 3.86 20.55 -19.06
C LYS A 808 3.36 21.75 -19.87
N ASN A 809 2.06 21.77 -20.17
CA ASN A 809 1.37 22.88 -20.84
C ASN A 809 1.02 24.03 -19.88
N VAL A 810 1.19 23.84 -18.57
CA VAL A 810 1.01 24.85 -17.52
C VAL A 810 2.36 25.22 -16.92
N ALA A 811 3.31 24.29 -16.83
CA ALA A 811 4.64 24.55 -16.30
C ALA A 811 5.38 25.61 -17.14
N VAL A 812 5.74 26.74 -16.54
CA VAL A 812 6.50 27.80 -17.21
C VAL A 812 7.98 27.46 -17.20
N LYS A 813 8.60 27.45 -18.38
CA LYS A 813 10.04 27.20 -18.56
C LYS A 813 10.84 28.49 -18.51
N SER A 814 10.32 29.56 -19.12
CA SER A 814 10.96 30.87 -19.13
C SER A 814 9.95 32.00 -19.30
N VAL A 815 10.32 33.17 -18.80
CA VAL A 815 9.60 34.43 -18.94
C VAL A 815 10.52 35.40 -19.67
N ASP A 816 10.03 36.09 -20.70
CA ASP A 816 10.82 37.12 -21.38
C ASP A 816 11.17 38.28 -20.43
N ALA A 817 12.37 38.83 -20.62
CA ALA A 817 12.84 39.94 -19.80
C ALA A 817 11.98 41.19 -20.04
N MET A 818 11.42 41.73 -18.96
CA MET A 818 10.64 42.97 -18.97
C MET A 818 11.46 44.12 -18.38
N ALA A 819 11.58 45.21 -19.12
CA ALA A 819 12.27 46.40 -18.66
C ALA A 819 11.52 47.68 -19.07
N VAL A 820 11.44 48.64 -18.15
CA VAL A 820 10.82 49.95 -18.38
C VAL A 820 11.68 51.06 -17.82
N SER A 821 11.44 52.29 -18.28
CA SER A 821 12.12 53.47 -17.78
C SER A 821 11.11 54.51 -17.30
N THR A 822 11.45 55.19 -16.21
CA THR A 822 10.72 56.34 -15.66
C THR A 822 11.71 57.44 -15.29
N LYS A 823 11.22 58.65 -15.00
CA LYS A 823 12.07 59.72 -14.45
C LYS A 823 12.01 59.73 -12.93
N VAL A 824 13.04 60.31 -12.32
CA VAL A 824 13.07 60.58 -10.88
C VAL A 824 11.79 61.29 -10.45
N GLY A 825 11.08 60.71 -9.47
CA GLY A 825 9.83 61.22 -8.92
C GLY A 825 8.57 60.92 -9.73
N GLU A 826 8.67 60.28 -10.91
CA GLU A 826 7.53 59.86 -11.72
C GLU A 826 7.17 58.40 -11.42
N ASP A 827 5.92 58.16 -11.01
CA ASP A 827 5.38 56.83 -10.69
C ASP A 827 5.37 55.91 -11.94
N PRO A 828 6.16 54.82 -11.95
CA PRO A 828 6.24 53.92 -13.09
C PRO A 828 5.07 52.93 -13.21
N THR A 829 4.10 52.93 -12.29
CA THR A 829 3.01 51.93 -12.28
C THR A 829 2.25 51.90 -13.62
N GLY A 830 2.02 53.05 -14.24
CA GLY A 830 1.33 53.15 -15.53
C GLY A 830 2.16 52.74 -16.75
N THR A 831 3.47 52.52 -16.60
CA THR A 831 4.39 52.16 -17.70
C THR A 831 4.82 50.70 -17.68
N LEU A 832 4.51 49.96 -16.60
CA LEU A 832 4.78 48.52 -16.53
C LEU A 832 4.08 47.76 -17.66
N PRO A 833 4.68 46.69 -18.21
CA PRO A 833 4.05 45.87 -19.24
C PRO A 833 2.75 45.26 -18.71
N ALA A 834 1.66 45.43 -19.44
CA ALA A 834 0.38 44.81 -19.07
C ALA A 834 0.41 43.28 -19.22
N LYS A 835 1.34 42.76 -20.04
CA LYS A 835 1.50 41.34 -20.33
C LYS A 835 2.94 40.86 -20.19
N ALA A 836 3.10 39.61 -19.80
CA ALA A 836 4.35 38.85 -19.87
C ALA A 836 4.26 37.82 -20.98
N HIS A 837 5.37 37.61 -21.70
CA HIS A 837 5.50 36.52 -22.65
C HIS A 837 6.09 35.29 -21.94
N LEU A 838 5.35 34.19 -21.94
CA LEU A 838 5.72 32.94 -21.29
C LEU A 838 6.02 31.86 -22.31
N THR A 839 7.08 31.09 -22.09
CA THR A 839 7.34 29.82 -22.78
C THR A 839 7.12 28.68 -21.78
N HIS A 840 6.23 27.75 -22.10
CA HIS A 840 5.95 26.56 -21.28
C HIS A 840 6.91 25.41 -21.59
N VAL A 841 6.90 24.39 -20.72
CA VAL A 841 7.77 23.21 -20.83
C VAL A 841 7.44 22.33 -22.04
N ASP A 842 6.19 22.32 -22.49
CA ASP A 842 5.78 21.64 -23.73
C ASP A 842 6.16 22.41 -25.01
N GLY A 843 6.71 23.62 -24.88
CA GLY A 843 7.10 24.50 -25.97
C GLY A 843 6.01 25.45 -26.46
N SER A 844 4.81 25.43 -25.86
CA SER A 844 3.78 26.42 -26.14
C SER A 844 4.14 27.80 -25.57
N GLU A 845 3.75 28.85 -26.27
CA GLU A 845 4.02 30.24 -25.91
C GLU A 845 2.71 31.02 -25.73
N ALA A 846 2.69 31.98 -24.79
CA ALA A 846 1.52 32.80 -24.51
C ALA A 846 1.86 34.20 -23.98
N ASP A 847 1.11 35.22 -24.41
CA ASP A 847 1.12 36.56 -23.82
C ASP A 847 -0.01 36.68 -22.78
N VAL A 848 0.36 36.79 -21.51
CA VAL A 848 -0.56 36.68 -20.37
C VAL A 848 -0.59 37.98 -19.57
N ASP A 849 -1.77 38.36 -19.08
CA ASP A 849 -1.92 39.57 -18.27
C ASP A 849 -1.12 39.46 -16.96
N VAL A 850 -0.57 40.57 -16.47
CA VAL A 850 0.21 40.62 -15.23
C VAL A 850 -0.46 41.54 -14.21
N VAL A 851 -0.55 41.06 -12.97
CA VAL A 851 -0.88 41.89 -11.81
C VAL A 851 0.41 42.23 -11.08
N TRP A 852 0.78 43.51 -11.08
CA TRP A 852 2.00 44.01 -10.44
C TRP A 852 1.77 44.40 -8.98
N GLU A 853 2.80 44.20 -8.15
CA GLU A 853 2.83 44.73 -6.80
C GLU A 853 2.90 46.26 -6.80
N LYS A 854 2.44 46.87 -5.70
CA LYS A 854 2.50 48.32 -5.53
C LYS A 854 3.96 48.75 -5.37
N ILE A 855 4.36 49.75 -6.17
CA ILE A 855 5.69 50.36 -6.10
C ILE A 855 5.74 51.40 -4.97
N SER A 856 6.82 51.40 -4.18
CA SER A 856 7.03 52.45 -3.18
C SER A 856 7.52 53.74 -3.83
N ALA A 857 7.07 54.89 -3.34
CA ALA A 857 7.57 56.18 -3.81
C ALA A 857 9.07 56.37 -3.58
N ASP A 858 9.63 55.67 -2.59
CA ASP A 858 11.06 55.69 -2.30
C ASP A 858 11.89 55.00 -3.40
N ASP A 859 11.32 54.00 -4.09
CA ASP A 859 12.04 53.20 -5.11
C ASP A 859 12.38 54.05 -6.34
N TYR A 860 11.56 55.07 -6.64
CA TYR A 860 11.76 55.99 -7.76
C TYR A 860 12.11 57.43 -7.34
N ALA A 861 12.47 57.65 -6.08
CA ALA A 861 12.85 58.97 -5.57
C ALA A 861 14.26 59.42 -6.01
N LYS A 862 15.09 58.54 -6.57
CA LYS A 862 16.47 58.80 -7.01
C LYS A 862 16.82 58.00 -8.25
N THR A 863 17.88 58.38 -8.97
CA THR A 863 18.38 57.63 -10.11
C THR A 863 18.86 56.24 -9.71
N GLY A 864 18.60 55.23 -10.54
CA GLY A 864 19.04 53.86 -10.29
C GLY A 864 18.18 52.82 -11.02
N THR A 865 18.30 51.56 -10.61
CA THR A 865 17.47 50.46 -11.10
C THR A 865 16.88 49.71 -9.91
N PHE A 866 15.63 49.28 -10.03
CA PHE A 866 14.98 48.38 -9.08
C PHE A 866 14.09 47.38 -9.82
N THR A 867 13.67 46.32 -9.11
CA THR A 867 12.80 45.29 -9.66
C THR A 867 11.40 45.42 -9.07
N VAL A 868 10.38 45.34 -9.93
CA VAL A 868 8.98 45.23 -9.52
C VAL A 868 8.53 43.80 -9.74
N LYS A 869 7.92 43.20 -8.71
CA LYS A 869 7.37 41.85 -8.78
C LYS A 869 5.92 41.89 -9.23
N GLY A 870 5.49 40.84 -9.92
CA GLY A 870 4.12 40.65 -10.34
C GLY A 870 3.79 39.17 -10.47
N VAL A 871 2.53 38.88 -10.82
CA VAL A 871 2.04 37.51 -11.03
C VAL A 871 1.32 37.44 -12.37
N ALA A 872 1.77 36.54 -13.23
CA ALA A 872 1.09 36.18 -14.46
C ALA A 872 -0.31 35.60 -14.17
N GLN A 873 -1.33 36.01 -14.91
CA GLN A 873 -2.73 35.62 -14.69
C GLN A 873 -3.13 34.39 -15.53
N ASP A 874 -2.20 33.47 -15.77
CA ASP A 874 -2.41 32.17 -16.40
C ASP A 874 -2.51 31.04 -15.34
N ASP A 875 -2.78 29.81 -15.78
CA ASP A 875 -3.01 28.67 -14.89
C ASP A 875 -1.80 28.31 -14.01
N SER A 876 -0.58 28.72 -14.39
CA SER A 876 0.63 28.54 -13.58
C SER A 876 0.73 29.53 -12.42
N ARG A 877 0.15 30.73 -12.57
CA ARG A 877 0.38 31.90 -11.69
C ARG A 877 1.86 32.13 -11.44
N MET A 878 2.65 32.13 -12.50
CA MET A 878 4.11 32.32 -12.42
C MET A 878 4.44 33.71 -11.86
N PRO A 879 5.31 33.81 -10.83
CA PRO A 879 5.89 35.09 -10.43
C PRO A 879 6.74 35.66 -11.57
N VAL A 880 6.55 36.93 -11.86
CA VAL A 880 7.28 37.65 -12.92
C VAL A 880 7.91 38.92 -12.36
N GLU A 881 8.96 39.40 -13.03
CA GLU A 881 9.71 40.57 -12.60
C GLU A 881 9.93 41.54 -13.76
N ALA A 882 9.80 42.84 -13.50
CA ALA A 882 10.18 43.90 -14.42
C ALA A 882 11.29 44.76 -13.81
N THR A 883 12.35 45.01 -14.58
CA THR A 883 13.40 45.96 -14.20
C THR A 883 12.97 47.37 -14.55
N VAL A 884 12.89 48.25 -13.55
CA VAL A 884 12.60 49.68 -13.74
C VAL A 884 13.91 50.46 -13.65
N THR A 885 14.19 51.26 -14.68
CA THR A 885 15.29 52.24 -14.67
C THR A 885 14.76 53.62 -14.38
N VAL A 886 15.29 54.28 -13.36
CA VAL A 886 14.94 55.65 -12.98
C VAL A 886 15.99 56.61 -13.55
N ALA A 887 15.63 57.29 -14.63
CA ALA A 887 16.48 58.29 -15.29
C ALA A 887 16.48 59.62 -14.53
N GLY A 888 17.66 60.21 -14.38
CA GLY A 888 17.83 61.51 -13.74
C GLY A 888 17.41 62.66 -14.65
N THR A 889 17.26 63.85 -14.06
CA THR A 889 17.16 65.07 -14.86
C THR A 889 18.54 65.41 -15.42
N SER A 890 18.68 65.50 -16.74
CA SER A 890 19.97 65.78 -17.38
C SER A 890 20.53 67.15 -16.98
N ILE A 891 21.80 67.18 -16.58
CA ILE A 891 22.54 68.41 -16.26
C ILE A 891 23.18 69.06 -17.50
N ALA A 892 23.01 68.48 -18.69
CA ALA A 892 23.62 68.97 -19.92
C ALA A 892 23.24 70.44 -20.23
N ASP A 893 22.02 70.84 -19.89
CA ASP A 893 21.52 72.20 -20.11
C ASP A 893 21.76 73.14 -18.93
N ALA A 894 22.40 72.68 -17.84
CA ALA A 894 22.62 73.52 -16.67
C ALA A 894 23.61 74.66 -16.93
N ASP A 895 23.33 75.87 -16.46
CA ASP A 895 24.26 76.99 -16.49
C ASP A 895 25.34 76.79 -15.42
N VAL A 896 26.59 76.60 -15.87
CA VAL A 896 27.76 76.40 -15.00
C VAL A 896 28.58 77.69 -14.99
N THR A 897 28.55 78.40 -13.87
CA THR A 897 29.31 79.64 -13.66
C THR A 897 30.52 79.36 -12.77
N LEU A 898 31.70 79.76 -13.23
CA LEU A 898 32.95 79.68 -12.47
C LEU A 898 33.18 80.99 -11.72
N GLU A 899 33.60 80.90 -10.45
CA GLU A 899 33.99 82.05 -9.61
C GLU A 899 35.02 82.94 -10.32
N LYS A 900 35.93 82.31 -11.07
CA LYS A 900 36.95 82.97 -11.87
C LYS A 900 37.26 82.13 -13.10
N THR A 901 37.32 82.78 -14.26
CA THR A 901 37.63 82.13 -15.56
C THR A 901 39.07 82.34 -16.00
N GLU A 902 39.85 83.12 -15.25
CA GLU A 902 41.27 83.39 -15.52
C GLU A 902 42.12 83.34 -14.24
N TYR A 903 43.19 82.55 -14.26
CA TYR A 903 44.18 82.46 -13.18
C TYR A 903 45.58 82.74 -13.69
N THR A 904 46.51 83.04 -12.79
CA THR A 904 47.93 83.12 -13.09
C THR A 904 48.61 81.83 -12.60
N ALA A 905 49.47 81.24 -13.40
CA ALA A 905 50.19 80.01 -13.05
C ALA A 905 51.21 80.26 -11.94
N ASP A 906 51.12 79.51 -10.84
CA ASP A 906 52.06 79.55 -9.70
C ASP A 906 52.56 78.15 -9.30
N GLY A 907 52.30 77.14 -10.15
CA GLY A 907 52.66 75.75 -9.91
C GLY A 907 51.65 74.93 -9.10
N SER A 908 50.56 75.53 -8.61
CA SER A 908 49.49 74.83 -7.89
C SER A 908 48.22 74.59 -8.73
N GLU A 909 47.41 73.59 -8.34
CA GLU A 909 46.11 73.32 -8.95
C GLU A 909 45.13 74.51 -8.78
N LYS A 910 44.44 74.86 -9.87
CA LYS A 910 43.37 75.85 -9.89
C LYS A 910 42.01 75.16 -9.87
N LYS A 911 41.21 75.46 -8.84
CA LYS A 911 39.87 74.89 -8.64
C LYS A 911 38.89 76.04 -8.42
N PRO A 912 38.45 76.74 -9.49
CA PRO A 912 37.44 77.79 -9.35
C PRO A 912 36.19 77.27 -8.66
N GLY A 913 35.59 78.06 -7.75
CA GLY A 913 34.27 77.75 -7.21
C GLY A 913 33.25 77.57 -8.34
N VAL A 914 32.39 76.56 -8.23
CA VAL A 914 31.41 76.20 -9.28
C VAL A 914 30.01 76.40 -8.77
N THR A 915 29.25 77.28 -9.43
CA THR A 915 27.80 77.42 -9.23
C THR A 915 27.08 76.82 -10.43
N VAL A 916 26.16 75.88 -10.18
CA VAL A 916 25.38 75.21 -11.22
C VAL A 916 23.89 75.56 -11.04
N LYS A 917 23.25 76.04 -12.10
CA LYS A 917 21.80 76.28 -12.14
C LYS A 917 21.15 75.50 -13.28
N LEU A 918 20.01 74.88 -13.04
CA LEU A 918 19.19 74.28 -14.09
C LEU A 918 17.83 74.99 -14.09
N GLY A 919 17.60 75.83 -15.11
CA GLY A 919 16.52 76.82 -15.08
C GLY A 919 16.69 77.77 -13.88
N ASP A 920 15.62 77.98 -13.12
CA ASP A 920 15.64 78.86 -11.93
C ASP A 920 16.26 78.20 -10.68
N LYS A 921 16.52 76.89 -10.71
CA LYS A 921 16.99 76.14 -9.55
C LYS A 921 18.52 76.13 -9.47
N THR A 922 19.07 76.61 -8.37
CA THR A 922 20.48 76.41 -8.01
C THR A 922 20.68 75.01 -7.44
N LEU A 923 21.59 74.25 -8.04
CA LEU A 923 21.93 72.89 -7.61
C LEU A 923 22.99 72.91 -6.51
N VAL A 924 23.01 71.87 -5.67
CA VAL A 924 23.90 71.74 -4.52
C VAL A 924 25.04 70.75 -4.81
N ALA A 925 26.28 71.22 -4.72
CA ALA A 925 27.46 70.37 -4.88
C ALA A 925 27.49 69.25 -3.81
N GLY A 926 27.78 68.03 -4.22
CA GLY A 926 27.80 66.83 -3.37
C GLY A 926 26.44 66.15 -3.17
N ALA A 927 25.32 66.85 -3.44
CA ALA A 927 23.98 66.29 -3.39
C ALA A 927 23.37 66.10 -4.80
N ASP A 928 23.50 67.12 -5.66
CA ASP A 928 22.92 67.18 -7.01
C ASP A 928 23.97 66.99 -8.11
N TYR A 929 25.23 67.35 -7.85
CA TYR A 929 26.33 67.17 -8.79
C TYR A 929 27.68 67.00 -8.08
N LYS A 930 28.63 66.35 -8.76
CA LYS A 930 30.06 66.32 -8.40
C LYS A 930 30.88 67.10 -9.42
N VAL A 931 32.01 67.65 -8.98
CA VAL A 931 32.91 68.45 -9.83
C VAL A 931 34.25 67.74 -9.97
N ALA A 932 34.75 67.65 -11.20
CA ALA A 932 36.10 67.19 -11.52
C ALA A 932 36.84 68.27 -12.31
N TYR A 933 38.16 68.34 -12.12
CA TYR A 933 39.02 69.31 -12.80
C TYR A 933 40.08 68.57 -13.60
N ALA A 934 40.45 69.10 -14.77
CA ALA A 934 41.57 68.58 -15.56
C ALA A 934 42.35 69.71 -16.23
N ASN A 935 43.64 69.47 -16.51
CA ASN A 935 44.57 70.44 -17.09
C ASN A 935 44.70 71.75 -16.29
N ASN A 936 44.51 71.70 -14.97
CA ASN A 936 44.30 72.87 -14.12
C ASN A 936 45.56 73.35 -13.35
N VAL A 937 46.76 73.03 -13.82
CA VAL A 937 48.03 73.44 -13.16
C VAL A 937 48.91 74.29 -14.07
N LYS A 938 49.07 73.87 -15.33
CA LYS A 938 49.97 74.51 -16.29
C LYS A 938 49.25 75.66 -17.03
N PRO A 939 49.98 76.70 -17.49
CA PRO A 939 49.44 77.73 -18.36
C PRO A 939 48.78 77.14 -19.62
N GLY A 940 47.64 77.69 -20.03
CA GLY A 940 46.89 77.26 -21.21
C GLY A 940 45.40 77.61 -21.13
N THR A 941 44.71 77.51 -22.26
CA THR A 941 43.26 77.76 -22.40
C THR A 941 42.39 76.51 -22.27
N GLY A 942 43.01 75.34 -22.07
CA GLY A 942 42.35 74.03 -22.04
C GLY A 942 42.09 73.45 -20.64
N ALA A 943 42.18 74.25 -19.57
CA ALA A 943 41.80 73.81 -18.23
C ALA A 943 40.28 73.64 -18.16
N THR A 944 39.81 72.52 -17.62
CA THR A 944 38.39 72.14 -17.66
C THR A 944 37.83 71.90 -16.26
N VAL A 945 36.54 72.18 -16.13
CA VAL A 945 35.69 71.82 -15.00
C VAL A 945 34.55 70.98 -15.54
N THR A 946 34.45 69.72 -15.10
CA THR A 946 33.35 68.82 -15.46
C THR A 946 32.42 68.66 -14.27
N VAL A 947 31.18 69.07 -14.46
CA VAL A 947 30.06 68.87 -13.55
C VAL A 947 29.36 67.58 -13.97
N ALA A 948 29.20 66.62 -13.06
CA ALA A 948 28.48 65.38 -13.31
C ALA A 948 27.28 65.29 -12.35
N GLY A 949 26.08 65.10 -12.88
CA GLY A 949 24.86 64.95 -12.09
C GLY A 949 24.92 63.72 -11.18
N ILE A 950 24.37 63.84 -9.97
CA ILE A 950 24.17 62.76 -9.00
C ILE A 950 22.82 62.96 -8.29
N GLY A 951 22.32 61.93 -7.61
CA GLY A 951 21.08 62.03 -6.82
C GLY A 951 19.83 62.06 -7.71
N LEU A 952 19.28 63.25 -7.96
CA LEU A 952 18.12 63.45 -8.84
C LEU A 952 18.52 63.76 -10.29
N TYR A 953 19.81 64.01 -10.54
CA TYR A 953 20.34 64.47 -11.82
C TYR A 953 21.32 63.47 -12.41
N GLU A 954 21.44 63.48 -13.74
CA GLU A 954 22.35 62.63 -14.49
C GLU A 954 23.10 63.42 -15.58
N GLY A 955 24.00 62.75 -16.30
CA GLY A 955 24.79 63.36 -17.37
C GLY A 955 25.94 64.22 -16.86
N THR A 956 26.65 64.85 -17.80
CA THR A 956 27.79 65.73 -17.50
C THR A 956 27.75 67.01 -18.32
N LYS A 957 28.37 68.07 -17.80
CA LYS A 957 28.63 69.31 -18.53
C LYS A 957 30.04 69.80 -18.22
N THR A 958 30.79 70.15 -19.26
CA THR A 958 32.18 70.61 -19.13
C THR A 958 32.28 72.06 -19.59
N VAL A 959 32.92 72.90 -18.77
CA VAL A 959 33.28 74.29 -19.10
C VAL A 959 34.79 74.49 -18.96
N THR A 960 35.35 75.49 -19.63
CA THR A 960 36.79 75.77 -19.65
C THR A 960 37.13 77.07 -18.90
N PHE A 961 38.36 77.16 -18.41
CA PHE A 961 38.97 78.39 -17.91
C PHE A 961 40.42 78.49 -18.34
N THR A 962 41.00 79.69 -18.27
CA THR A 962 42.35 79.97 -18.75
C THR A 962 43.31 80.15 -17.58
N ILE A 963 44.48 79.51 -17.66
CA ILE A 963 45.61 79.79 -16.76
C ILE A 963 46.64 80.56 -17.58
N LYS A 964 46.80 81.85 -17.30
CA LYS A 964 47.80 82.73 -17.90
C LYS A 964 49.16 82.45 -17.27
N GLU A 965 50.21 82.60 -18.06
CA GLU A 965 51.58 82.56 -17.53
C GLU A 965 51.77 83.63 -16.46
N ALA A 966 52.54 83.32 -15.41
CA ALA A 966 52.95 84.34 -14.45
C ALA A 966 53.71 85.45 -15.15
N ALA A 967 53.27 86.69 -14.96
CA ALA A 967 54.05 87.85 -15.34
C ALA A 967 55.42 87.71 -14.68
N SER A 968 56.46 87.61 -15.51
CA SER A 968 57.83 87.62 -15.05
C SER A 968 58.04 88.89 -14.23
N VAL A 969 58.24 88.75 -12.91
CA VAL A 969 58.86 89.82 -12.14
C VAL A 969 60.26 89.94 -12.72
N GLY A 970 60.44 90.99 -13.53
CA GLY A 970 61.72 91.35 -14.11
C GLY A 970 62.74 91.61 -12.99
N PRO A 971 64.02 91.27 -13.22
CA PRO A 971 65.02 91.11 -12.17
C PRO A 971 65.48 92.46 -11.63
N THR A 972 65.50 92.61 -10.30
CA THR A 972 66.29 93.64 -9.63
C THR A 972 67.75 93.16 -9.50
N PRO A 973 68.76 93.98 -9.80
CA PRO A 973 70.14 93.51 -9.93
C PRO A 973 70.86 93.29 -8.60
N GLY A 974 71.53 92.13 -8.51
CA GLY A 974 72.85 91.98 -7.91
C GLY A 974 72.93 91.90 -6.38
N GLN A 975 73.37 90.74 -5.88
CA GLN A 975 74.64 90.67 -5.13
C GLN A 975 75.15 89.24 -4.98
N ASN A 976 76.48 89.15 -5.09
CA ASN A 976 77.35 87.98 -5.04
C ASN A 976 77.15 87.04 -3.85
N GLY A 977 77.49 85.76 -4.06
CA GLY A 977 78.13 84.97 -3.01
C GLY A 977 77.91 83.45 -3.05
N GLY A 978 78.71 82.75 -3.87
CA GLY A 978 79.40 81.50 -3.51
C GLY A 978 78.64 80.24 -3.08
N GLY A 979 78.77 79.18 -3.89
CA GLY A 979 79.30 77.90 -3.37
C GLY A 979 78.46 76.63 -3.48
N SER A 980 78.83 75.77 -4.45
CA SER A 980 78.84 74.28 -4.44
C SER A 980 77.51 73.51 -4.31
N ASN A 981 77.27 72.33 -4.90
CA ASN A 981 77.85 71.51 -5.97
C ASN A 981 76.88 70.29 -6.16
N SER A 982 76.96 69.61 -7.31
CA SER A 982 76.35 68.34 -7.76
C SER A 982 74.84 68.37 -8.07
N GLY A 983 74.34 68.16 -9.30
CA GLY A 983 74.65 67.12 -10.31
C GLY A 983 73.54 66.06 -10.20
N SER A 984 72.76 65.65 -11.20
CA SER A 984 72.92 65.58 -12.66
C SER A 984 71.57 65.23 -13.31
N GLU A 985 71.31 65.81 -14.51
CA GLU A 985 70.82 65.20 -15.77
C GLU A 985 69.70 64.14 -15.78
N ALA A 986 68.80 64.01 -16.77
CA ALA A 986 68.42 64.68 -18.02
C ALA A 986 67.03 64.08 -18.39
N GLY A 987 66.06 64.81 -18.97
CA GLY A 987 65.95 65.06 -20.41
C GLY A 987 65.26 63.87 -21.13
N ASN A 988 63.94 63.93 -21.39
CA ASN A 988 63.31 64.32 -22.69
C ASN A 988 63.45 63.17 -23.75
N ALA A 989 62.52 62.79 -24.62
CA ALA A 989 61.27 63.35 -25.15
C ALA A 989 60.55 62.23 -25.96
N GLY A 990 59.33 62.51 -26.41
CA GLY A 990 58.81 62.04 -27.71
C GLY A 990 57.94 60.79 -27.67
N ALA A 991 56.61 60.90 -27.79
CA ALA A 991 55.83 61.19 -29.01
C ALA A 991 55.38 59.91 -29.74
N ASN A 992 54.12 59.56 -29.46
CA ASN A 992 53.02 59.22 -30.35
C ASN A 992 53.33 58.69 -31.77
N GLY A 993 52.66 57.59 -32.15
CA GLY A 993 52.47 57.25 -33.57
C GLY A 993 52.11 55.80 -33.88
N SER A 994 50.82 55.45 -33.72
CA SER A 994 49.99 54.56 -34.56
C SER A 994 50.60 53.31 -35.23
N GLY A 995 49.91 52.17 -35.08
CA GLY A 995 50.01 51.08 -36.06
C GLY A 995 49.47 49.73 -35.61
N SER A 996 48.16 49.55 -35.75
CA SER A 996 47.44 48.33 -36.14
C SER A 996 48.12 46.95 -36.03
N GLY A 997 47.41 46.01 -35.38
CA GLY A 997 47.19 44.71 -36.01
C GLY A 997 47.52 43.48 -35.16
N SER A 998 46.45 42.88 -34.61
CA SER A 998 46.16 41.44 -34.67
C SER A 998 47.28 40.45 -34.31
N GLY A 999 47.11 39.75 -33.18
CA GLY A 999 47.83 38.52 -32.87
C GLY A 999 47.22 37.78 -31.68
N ASN A 1000 46.42 36.77 -31.99
CA ASN A 1000 45.66 35.91 -31.10
C ASN A 1000 46.55 34.91 -30.33
N ALA A 1001 46.08 34.50 -29.15
CA ALA A 1001 46.34 33.25 -28.40
C ALA A 1001 47.82 32.87 -28.12
N THR A 1002 48.20 32.44 -26.91
CA THR A 1002 47.77 31.16 -26.33
C THR A 1002 48.24 31.08 -24.86
N GLN A 1003 47.44 30.34 -24.09
CA GLN A 1003 47.59 29.86 -22.71
C GLN A 1003 48.99 29.35 -22.32
N THR A 1004 49.33 29.40 -21.02
CA THR A 1004 49.25 28.25 -20.07
C THR A 1004 50.03 28.49 -18.77
N GLY A 1005 49.46 28.01 -17.65
CA GLY A 1005 50.14 27.59 -16.40
C GLY A 1005 50.63 28.71 -15.46
N GLY A 1006 50.40 28.73 -14.14
CA GLY A 1006 49.89 27.73 -13.20
C GLY A 1006 50.74 27.76 -11.92
N LYS A 1007 50.09 27.97 -10.75
CA LYS A 1007 50.53 27.70 -9.35
C LYS A 1007 51.68 28.59 -8.79
N THR A 1008 51.74 29.00 -7.51
CA THR A 1008 51.19 28.50 -6.21
C THR A 1008 51.34 29.56 -5.09
N ASP A 1009 50.50 29.39 -4.05
CA ASP A 1009 50.61 29.77 -2.61
C ASP A 1009 50.71 31.26 -2.20
N GLY A 1010 50.12 31.76 -1.11
CA GLY A 1010 49.33 31.19 -0.01
C GLY A 1010 49.23 32.20 1.16
N SER A 1011 48.05 32.32 1.76
CA SER A 1011 47.70 32.81 3.13
C SER A 1011 48.12 34.21 3.63
N SER A 1012 47.15 35.04 4.09
CA SER A 1012 46.77 35.14 5.52
C SER A 1012 45.79 36.29 5.83
N ALA A 1013 44.76 35.89 6.59
CA ALA A 1013 43.96 36.54 7.66
C ALA A 1013 43.57 38.05 7.68
N ASN A 1014 42.26 38.20 7.97
CA ASN A 1014 41.45 39.35 8.38
C ASN A 1014 41.93 40.12 9.62
N ALA A 1015 41.64 41.43 9.63
CA ALA A 1015 41.07 42.15 10.78
C ALA A 1015 40.44 43.50 10.34
N ALA A 1016 39.16 43.70 10.64
CA ALA A 1016 38.56 45.03 10.72
C ALA A 1016 37.40 45.02 11.73
N GLY A 1017 37.58 45.74 12.83
CA GLY A 1017 36.53 46.13 13.76
C GLY A 1017 36.52 47.65 13.87
N SER A 1018 35.38 48.26 13.59
CA SER A 1018 35.12 49.69 13.72
C SER A 1018 34.56 50.01 15.10
N ALA A 1019 35.04 51.10 15.70
CA ALA A 1019 34.58 51.67 16.96
C ALA A 1019 33.65 52.87 16.75
N GLY A 1020 32.81 53.11 17.76
CA GLY A 1020 32.11 54.38 18.02
C GLY A 1020 30.68 54.14 18.52
N SER A 1021 30.14 54.78 19.54
CA SER A 1021 30.62 55.69 20.59
C SER A 1021 29.44 55.87 21.57
N GLN A 1022 29.71 55.97 22.87
CA GLN A 1022 28.73 56.19 23.95
C GLN A 1022 28.16 57.63 23.96
N ALA A 1023 26.97 57.85 24.54
CA ALA A 1023 26.82 58.33 25.93
C ALA A 1023 25.42 58.87 26.30
N GLY A 1024 24.95 58.49 27.51
CA GLY A 1024 24.11 59.27 28.44
C GLY A 1024 22.59 59.10 28.34
N GLY A 1025 21.81 58.67 29.34
CA GLY A 1025 22.03 58.41 30.77
C GLY A 1025 20.97 59.12 31.64
N LYS A 1026 20.12 58.36 32.36
CA LYS A 1026 19.57 58.71 33.69
C LYS A 1026 18.75 57.57 34.35
N GLN A 1027 19.39 56.96 35.37
CA GLN A 1027 18.93 56.51 36.71
C GLN A 1027 17.52 56.93 37.19
N LEU A 1028 16.75 56.29 38.09
CA LEU A 1028 16.86 55.32 39.23
C LEU A 1028 15.39 54.80 39.47
N SER A 1029 15.01 53.70 40.16
CA SER A 1029 15.45 53.07 41.41
C SER A 1029 14.83 51.66 41.55
N LYS A 1030 15.42 50.85 42.45
CA LYS A 1030 15.10 49.46 42.80
C LYS A 1030 14.26 49.38 44.09
N THR A 1031 13.47 48.30 44.19
CA THR A 1031 13.19 47.46 45.38
C THR A 1031 12.58 46.15 44.82
N GLY A 1032 12.86 44.90 45.21
CA GLY A 1032 13.78 44.28 46.15
C GLY A 1032 13.23 42.88 46.55
N VAL A 1033 14.08 41.82 46.41
CA VAL A 1033 14.12 40.57 47.23
C VAL A 1033 12.98 39.54 46.97
N ALA A 1034 13.13 38.21 46.88
CA ALA A 1034 14.08 37.25 47.47
C ALA A 1034 14.28 35.98 46.61
N VAL A 1035 15.49 35.44 46.66
CA VAL A 1035 15.85 34.06 46.28
C VAL A 1035 15.94 33.23 47.55
N GLY A 1036 15.38 32.02 47.55
CA GLY A 1036 15.55 31.03 48.62
C GLY A 1036 15.77 29.65 48.02
N GLY A 1037 17.01 29.17 48.05
CA GLY A 1037 17.35 27.76 47.84
C GLY A 1037 17.34 27.00 49.17
N VAL A 1038 16.98 25.72 49.13
CA VAL A 1038 17.23 24.76 50.21
C VAL A 1038 17.65 23.43 49.56
N ALA A 1039 18.72 22.86 50.10
CA ALA A 1039 19.34 21.59 49.72
C ALA A 1039 18.99 20.47 50.72
N PHE A 1040 19.53 19.26 50.44
CA PHE A 1040 19.56 18.01 51.24
C PHE A 1040 18.28 17.13 51.16
N ALA A 1041 18.32 15.78 51.12
CA ALA A 1041 19.35 14.77 51.44
C ALA A 1041 19.02 13.41 50.78
N VAL A 1042 20.05 12.59 50.56
CA VAL A 1042 20.01 11.15 50.23
C VAL A 1042 19.78 10.34 51.51
N ALA A 1043 18.91 9.31 51.46
CA ALA A 1043 18.96 8.16 52.38
C ALA A 1043 18.35 6.90 51.74
N LEU A 1044 19.21 5.88 51.58
CA LEU A 1044 18.86 4.47 51.38
C LEU A 1044 18.27 3.88 52.67
N LEU A 1045 17.24 3.02 52.55
CA LEU A 1045 17.08 1.88 53.45
C LEU A 1045 16.20 0.79 52.82
N ALA A 1046 16.81 -0.39 52.69
CA ALA A 1046 16.16 -1.65 52.39
C ALA A 1046 15.52 -2.24 53.65
N ALA A 1047 14.36 -2.89 53.52
CA ALA A 1047 13.95 -3.95 54.43
C ALA A 1047 12.95 -4.90 53.75
N ALA A 1048 13.25 -6.19 53.90
CA ALA A 1048 12.52 -7.33 53.40
C ALA A 1048 11.17 -7.53 54.11
N GLY A 1049 10.24 -8.19 53.41
CA GLY A 1049 9.02 -8.76 53.98
C GLY A 1049 8.60 -10.01 53.22
N ALA A 1050 9.04 -11.17 53.71
CA ALA A 1050 8.62 -12.47 53.22
C ALA A 1050 7.25 -12.89 53.78
N ALA A 1051 6.50 -13.62 52.95
CA ALA A 1051 5.53 -14.67 53.26
C ALA A 1051 4.37 -14.41 54.26
N ALA A 1052 3.14 -14.49 53.74
CA ALA A 1052 2.07 -15.23 54.41
C ALA A 1052 0.99 -15.71 53.41
N VAL A 1053 0.92 -17.03 53.27
CA VAL A 1053 -0.16 -17.80 52.68
C VAL A 1053 -1.38 -17.76 53.62
N LEU A 1054 -2.58 -17.48 53.11
CA LEU A 1054 -3.80 -18.12 53.63
C LEU A 1054 -4.97 -18.12 52.64
N ARG A 1055 -5.35 -19.34 52.25
CA ARG A 1055 -6.62 -19.75 51.63
C ARG A 1055 -7.83 -19.38 52.50
N ARG A 1056 -8.93 -18.98 51.87
CA ARG A 1056 -10.32 -19.50 52.04
C ARG A 1056 -11.20 -18.84 50.96
N ARG A 1057 -11.53 -19.53 49.86
CA ARG A 1057 -12.72 -20.38 49.60
C ARG A 1057 -14.10 -19.69 49.73
N ARG A 1058 -14.77 -19.66 48.56
CA ARG A 1058 -16.22 -19.75 48.26
C ARG A 1058 -17.07 -18.49 48.46
N ALA A 1059 -17.44 -17.84 47.36
CA ALA A 1059 -18.66 -18.17 46.59
C ALA A 1059 -18.30 -18.12 45.10
#